data_AF-A0A7C7RQX7-F1
#
_entry.id   AF-A0A7C7RQX7-F1
#
_cell.length_a   1.000
_cell.length_b   1.000
_cell.length_c   1.000
_cell.angle_alpha   90.00
_cell.angle_beta   90.00
_cell.angle_gamma   90.00
#
_symmetry.space_group_name_H-M   'P 1'
#
loop_
_entity.id
_entity.type
_entity.pdbx_description
1 polymer ?
#
loop_
_entity_poly.entity_id
_entity_poly.type
_entity_poly.pdbx_seq_one_letter_code
_entity_poly.pdbx_strand_id
1 'polypeptide(L)'
;MCTLIFLYNLLQDFPVVALHNRYAKIGSSEEPPTISENRVAAYHPVDSLSKGTWIGFNNAGLFIAATDQHTNGPQRAYRSRGLLLLDILTNFEQASAARFFLETELKRNYRRGNFILADSNNAYHILKDERIETIPLKQGLYVITNITLKEWIDTKNIPGDLLEYVEKRKTRALNLISKVRFGSINGTIEDLKHIASDHGEERGRGSICYHNGAGWYMSSSTIIAIANKILNSKIFYCKGNPCESVFIDYSYLLRKTSSASQVQRMQAGTAEVSRKTSKLSGKKIALCLTGSVATIESPKLARWLRRHGAYVRCYMTKMSIEYGVSPKVMEWATGNPVVLELTGAAEHLEDYDLVIVYPATMNTLCKIANGIADNPVTTLCASTRPTKLLVAPAMNLKLYDNPVFRRALNSLDKSGVTIVQPRINEGAAKIASIEKTIDYIIRCLSTSILKGRGILILTGPTRYDLDPIRYISNKASGRIGYWLAKEAFQRGSSVKVIYGPGTVSFPSYIPVDEVYTVEEMLNATLKNLETGNYEIVIFSAAILDFKPSEYVAEKVKSGSKWTVKLSSTPKIIEEISRFFSHVKIVGFKLEYNVSKEKLIDEAKREMSKVDATIVVANDLVEIKEDRHKAYLIDGSGEIKEFDGHKSELAKEILDLLELNLISV
;
A
#
# COMPACT_ATOMS: atom_id res chain seq x y z
N MET A 1 7.97 12.66 40.46
CA MET A 1 6.86 13.55 40.86
C MET A 1 5.47 13.04 40.45
N CYS A 2 5.34 11.84 39.87
CA CYS A 2 4.17 11.40 39.10
C CYS A 2 2.86 11.31 39.89
N THR A 3 1.73 11.43 39.19
CA THR A 3 0.38 11.21 39.72
C THR A 3 -0.26 10.05 38.96
N LEU A 4 -0.75 9.06 39.70
CA LEU A 4 -1.44 7.89 39.17
C LEU A 4 -2.86 7.87 39.73
N ILE A 5 -3.84 7.90 38.83
CA ILE A 5 -5.23 7.58 39.13
C ILE A 5 -5.47 6.16 38.65
N PHE A 6 -5.96 5.30 39.52
CA PHE A 6 -6.15 3.87 39.26
C PHE A 6 -7.58 3.47 39.66
N LEU A 7 -8.31 2.94 38.69
CA LEU A 7 -9.68 2.45 38.82
C LEU A 7 -9.62 0.93 38.70
N TYR A 8 -10.05 0.24 39.74
CA TYR A 8 -10.01 -1.22 39.80
C TYR A 8 -11.41 -1.81 39.89
N ASN A 9 -11.78 -2.61 38.89
CA ASN A 9 -13.09 -3.26 38.76
C ASN A 9 -14.29 -2.29 38.88
N LEU A 10 -14.14 -1.05 38.40
CA LEU A 10 -15.20 -0.04 38.40
C LEU A 10 -15.98 0.05 37.07
N LEU A 11 -15.42 -0.49 35.98
CA LEU A 11 -16.06 -0.53 34.67
C LEU A 11 -16.29 -1.97 34.24
N GLN A 12 -17.48 -2.24 33.69
CA GLN A 12 -17.77 -3.54 33.07
C GLN A 12 -16.79 -3.81 31.92
N ASP A 13 -16.29 -5.04 31.85
CA ASP A 13 -15.32 -5.53 30.86
C ASP A 13 -13.91 -4.92 30.91
N PHE A 14 -13.67 -3.90 31.73
CA PHE A 14 -12.38 -3.23 31.89
C PHE A 14 -11.92 -3.28 33.36
N PRO A 15 -11.34 -4.40 33.81
CA PRO A 15 -10.93 -4.57 35.21
C PRO A 15 -9.90 -3.54 35.69
N VAL A 16 -9.07 -3.02 34.78
CA VAL A 16 -8.05 -2.02 35.11
C VAL A 16 -8.20 -0.81 34.19
N VAL A 17 -8.37 0.37 34.77
CA VAL A 17 -8.24 1.65 34.05
C VAL A 17 -7.32 2.57 34.85
N ALA A 18 -6.33 3.16 34.19
CA ALA A 18 -5.32 3.98 34.85
C ALA A 18 -4.98 5.23 34.02
N LEU A 19 -4.76 6.35 34.70
CA LEU A 19 -4.16 7.57 34.16
C LEU A 19 -2.86 7.84 34.92
N HIS A 20 -1.76 7.99 34.19
CA HIS A 20 -0.45 8.31 34.74
C HIS A 20 0.11 9.59 34.12
N ASN A 21 0.18 10.64 34.92
CA ASN A 21 0.90 11.87 34.58
C ASN A 21 2.35 11.75 35.05
N ARG A 22 3.28 11.66 34.10
CA ARG A 22 4.71 11.55 34.37
C ARG A 22 5.35 12.93 34.35
N TYR A 23 6.02 13.27 35.45
CA TYR A 23 6.84 14.47 35.54
C TYR A 23 8.29 14.09 35.75
N ALA A 24 9.16 14.63 34.92
CA ALA A 24 10.55 14.26 34.78
C ALA A 24 11.47 15.47 34.93
N LYS A 25 12.73 15.22 35.30
CA LYS A 25 13.75 16.26 35.28
C LYS A 25 14.06 16.66 33.84
N ILE A 26 14.43 17.92 33.62
CA ILE A 26 14.95 18.38 32.32
C ILE A 26 16.12 17.47 31.91
N GLY A 27 16.07 16.95 30.68
CA GLY A 27 17.00 15.93 30.17
C GLY A 27 16.50 14.48 30.25
N SER A 28 15.40 14.22 30.94
CA SER A 28 14.68 12.93 30.89
C SER A 28 13.34 13.12 30.19
N SER A 29 13.05 12.27 29.21
CA SER A 29 11.77 12.26 28.49
C SER A 29 11.18 10.86 28.49
N GLU A 30 9.94 10.76 27.99
CA GLU A 30 9.30 9.50 27.72
C GLU A 30 8.97 9.43 26.23
N GLU A 31 9.32 8.32 25.61
CA GLU A 31 8.99 7.98 24.24
C GLU A 31 7.60 7.31 24.20
N PRO A 32 6.85 7.44 23.09
CA PRO A 32 5.51 6.87 23.01
C PRO A 32 5.46 5.36 23.22
N PRO A 33 4.26 4.80 23.49
CA PRO A 33 4.08 3.37 23.68
C PRO A 33 4.68 2.52 22.55
N THR A 34 5.39 1.48 22.95
CA THR A 34 5.97 0.46 22.08
C THR A 34 5.63 -0.94 22.59
N ILE A 35 6.15 -1.95 21.91
CA ILE A 35 6.08 -3.35 22.30
C ILE A 35 7.48 -3.81 22.69
N SER A 36 7.61 -4.40 23.89
CA SER A 36 8.78 -5.19 24.27
C SER A 36 8.34 -6.62 24.49
N GLU A 37 9.10 -7.58 23.96
CA GLU A 37 8.74 -8.99 24.03
C GLU A 37 9.83 -9.79 24.75
N ASN A 38 9.40 -10.66 25.66
CA ASN A 38 10.18 -11.78 26.14
C ASN A 38 9.26 -13.00 26.26
N ARG A 39 8.94 -13.46 27.47
CA ARG A 39 7.94 -14.52 27.69
C ARG A 39 6.53 -14.06 27.31
N VAL A 40 6.21 -12.81 27.61
CA VAL A 40 4.94 -12.15 27.28
C VAL A 40 5.23 -10.79 26.65
N ALA A 41 4.29 -10.30 25.84
CA ALA A 41 4.43 -9.05 25.14
C ALA A 41 3.90 -7.89 25.98
N ALA A 42 4.76 -6.92 26.28
CA ALA A 42 4.47 -5.74 27.07
C ALA A 42 4.19 -4.52 26.17
N TYR A 43 3.15 -3.76 26.51
CA TYR A 43 2.76 -2.51 25.87
C TYR A 43 2.98 -1.36 26.85
N HIS A 44 3.93 -0.49 26.53
CA HIS A 44 4.36 0.54 27.48
C HIS A 44 5.11 1.69 26.78
N PRO A 45 5.01 2.93 27.28
CA PRO A 45 5.94 3.99 26.91
C PRO A 45 7.36 3.71 27.44
N VAL A 46 8.38 4.36 26.87
CA VAL A 46 9.80 4.10 27.18
C VAL A 46 10.47 5.32 27.79
N ASP A 47 11.06 5.16 28.96
CA ASP A 47 11.91 6.17 29.58
C ASP A 47 13.21 6.33 28.78
N SER A 48 13.47 7.54 28.26
CA SER A 48 14.56 7.73 27.30
C SER A 48 15.96 7.51 27.87
N LEU A 49 16.13 7.67 29.19
CA LEU A 49 17.42 7.52 29.88
C LEU A 49 17.66 6.07 30.33
N SER A 50 16.70 5.50 31.06
CA SER A 50 16.85 4.17 31.65
C SER A 50 16.44 3.03 30.72
N LYS A 51 15.76 3.34 29.61
CA LYS A 51 15.16 2.39 28.67
C LYS A 51 14.12 1.44 29.28
N GLY A 52 13.68 1.73 30.51
CA GLY A 52 12.58 1.03 31.18
C GLY A 52 11.24 1.72 30.97
N THR A 53 10.27 1.44 31.85
CA THR A 53 8.96 2.09 31.81
C THR A 53 8.42 2.43 33.20
N TRP A 54 7.54 3.43 33.29
CA TRP A 54 6.87 3.83 34.53
C TRP A 54 5.42 3.33 34.63
N ILE A 55 4.87 2.86 33.51
CA ILE A 55 3.50 2.35 33.42
C ILE A 55 3.40 1.42 32.21
N GLY A 56 2.68 0.32 32.33
CA GLY A 56 2.41 -0.55 31.18
C GLY A 56 1.52 -1.71 31.54
N PHE A 57 1.21 -2.50 30.53
CA PHE A 57 0.52 -3.77 30.70
C PHE A 57 0.99 -4.78 29.66
N ASN A 58 0.67 -6.06 29.83
CA ASN A 58 1.04 -7.10 28.87
C ASN A 58 -0.14 -7.85 28.29
N ASN A 59 0.15 -8.74 27.34
CA ASN A 59 -0.86 -9.53 26.63
C ASN A 59 -1.59 -10.56 27.51
N ALA A 60 -1.15 -10.78 28.75
CA ALA A 60 -1.86 -11.58 29.75
C ALA A 60 -2.81 -10.75 30.64
N GLY A 61 -2.85 -9.43 30.47
CA GLY A 61 -3.68 -8.53 31.27
C GLY A 61 -3.03 -8.05 32.57
N LEU A 62 -1.75 -8.34 32.80
CA LEU A 62 -0.98 -7.82 33.93
C LEU A 62 -0.67 -6.34 33.71
N PHE A 63 -1.04 -5.49 34.67
CA PHE A 63 -0.74 -4.07 34.74
C PHE A 63 0.33 -3.80 35.81
N ILE A 64 1.25 -2.89 35.52
CA ILE A 64 2.11 -2.30 36.55
C ILE A 64 2.35 -0.81 36.28
N ALA A 65 2.36 -0.01 37.35
CA ALA A 65 2.79 1.38 37.32
C ALA A 65 3.58 1.74 38.57
N ALA A 66 4.47 2.72 38.46
CA ALA A 66 5.27 3.21 39.58
C ALA A 66 5.21 4.73 39.70
N THR A 67 5.14 5.22 40.94
CA THR A 67 5.41 6.62 41.28
C THR A 67 6.62 6.70 42.23
N ASP A 68 7.16 7.90 42.37
CA ASP A 68 8.20 8.12 43.36
C ASP A 68 7.67 8.01 44.80
N GLN A 69 8.59 7.84 45.74
CA GLN A 69 8.37 8.10 47.17
C GLN A 69 9.48 9.08 47.58
N HIS A 70 9.17 10.38 47.60
CA HIS A 70 10.13 11.47 47.85
C HIS A 70 10.47 11.63 49.33
N THR A 71 10.99 10.54 49.91
CA THR A 71 11.63 10.47 51.22
C THR A 71 13.14 10.24 51.04
N ASN A 72 13.95 10.38 52.09
CA ASN A 72 15.41 10.26 52.01
C ASN A 72 15.86 8.86 51.53
N GLY A 73 16.20 8.73 50.24
CA GLY A 73 16.61 7.45 49.64
C GLY A 73 18.12 7.29 49.45
N PRO A 74 18.58 6.09 49.04
CA PRO A 74 20.00 5.85 48.75
C PRO A 74 20.49 6.75 47.60
N GLN A 75 21.67 7.36 47.77
CA GLN A 75 22.26 8.26 46.75
C GLN A 75 22.55 7.54 45.43
N ARG A 76 22.92 6.25 45.48
CA ARG A 76 23.12 5.36 44.33
C ARG A 76 22.21 4.15 44.46
N ALA A 77 21.44 3.88 43.41
CA ALA A 77 20.54 2.73 43.36
C ALA A 77 21.17 1.56 42.61
N TYR A 78 20.79 0.34 43.00
CA TYR A 78 21.20 -0.91 42.36
C TYR A 78 20.85 -0.95 40.87
N ARG A 79 19.61 -0.59 40.52
CA ARG A 79 19.11 -0.56 39.13
C ARG A 79 17.94 0.42 39.00
N SER A 80 17.61 0.80 37.76
CA SER A 80 16.40 1.57 37.45
C SER A 80 15.14 0.78 37.85
N ARG A 81 14.19 1.44 38.53
CA ARG A 81 12.85 0.89 38.75
C ARG A 81 12.10 0.67 37.44
N GLY A 82 12.33 1.52 36.44
CA GLY A 82 11.66 1.36 35.16
C GLY A 82 12.06 0.07 34.44
N LEU A 83 13.32 -0.36 34.59
CA LEU A 83 13.76 -1.65 34.06
C LEU A 83 13.17 -2.82 34.86
N LEU A 84 13.02 -2.66 36.18
CA LEU A 84 12.33 -3.67 37.01
C LEU A 84 10.86 -3.84 36.60
N LEU A 85 10.15 -2.75 36.30
CA LEU A 85 8.78 -2.81 35.76
C LEU A 85 8.73 -3.54 34.41
N LEU A 86 9.70 -3.26 33.53
CA LEU A 86 9.78 -3.91 32.23
C LEU A 86 10.07 -5.42 32.34
N ASP A 87 10.95 -5.83 33.26
CA ASP A 87 11.18 -7.24 33.56
C ASP A 87 9.88 -7.91 34.03
N ILE A 88 9.12 -7.26 34.92
CA ILE A 88 7.83 -7.80 35.38
C ILE A 88 6.86 -7.96 34.21
N LEU A 89 6.68 -6.91 33.40
CA LEU A 89 5.75 -6.90 32.29
C LEU A 89 6.08 -7.93 31.21
N THR A 90 7.36 -8.28 31.04
CA THR A 90 7.82 -9.19 29.97
C THR A 90 8.00 -10.64 30.44
N ASN A 91 7.98 -10.91 31.76
CA ASN A 91 8.25 -12.25 32.33
C ASN A 91 7.10 -12.85 33.14
N PHE A 92 6.07 -12.08 33.52
CA PHE A 92 5.00 -12.56 34.39
C PHE A 92 3.61 -12.33 33.79
N GLU A 93 2.72 -13.30 33.99
CA GLU A 93 1.34 -13.25 33.50
C GLU A 93 0.34 -12.83 34.59
N GLN A 94 0.66 -13.08 35.86
CA GLN A 94 -0.25 -12.90 37.00
C GLN A 94 0.34 -11.95 38.05
N ALA A 95 -0.50 -11.10 38.64
CA ALA A 95 -0.11 -10.10 39.64
C ALA A 95 0.36 -10.75 40.93
N SER A 96 -0.22 -11.88 41.33
CA SER A 96 0.19 -12.64 42.52
C SER A 96 1.66 -13.10 42.44
N ALA A 97 2.08 -13.66 41.29
CA ALA A 97 3.45 -14.11 41.05
C ALA A 97 4.43 -12.93 40.92
N ALA A 98 4.05 -11.91 40.15
CA ALA A 98 4.84 -10.70 39.98
C ALA A 98 5.06 -9.95 41.31
N ARG A 99 4.10 -10.00 42.25
CA ARG A 99 4.21 -9.39 43.59
C ARG A 99 5.38 -9.98 44.38
N PHE A 100 5.48 -11.31 44.45
CA PHE A 100 6.55 -11.98 45.19
C PHE A 100 7.94 -11.65 44.63
N PHE A 101 8.05 -11.60 43.29
CA PHE A 101 9.28 -11.18 42.62
C PHE A 101 9.64 -9.73 42.95
N LEU A 102 8.68 -8.82 42.85
CA LEU A 102 8.87 -7.39 43.13
C LEU A 102 9.29 -7.16 44.59
N GLU A 103 8.63 -7.80 45.56
CA GLU A 103 9.00 -7.72 46.99
C GLU A 103 10.43 -8.21 47.24
N THR A 104 10.84 -9.26 46.55
CA THR A 104 12.20 -9.83 46.67
C THR A 104 13.24 -8.87 46.08
N GLU A 105 13.02 -8.33 44.87
CA GLU A 105 13.94 -7.39 44.25
C GLU A 105 14.04 -6.08 45.04
N LEU A 106 12.93 -5.59 45.61
CA LEU A 106 12.92 -4.34 46.39
C LEU A 106 13.68 -4.45 47.74
N LYS A 107 14.07 -5.65 48.19
CA LYS A 107 15.01 -5.82 49.32
C LYS A 107 16.43 -5.38 48.95
N ARG A 108 16.76 -5.34 47.66
CA ARG A 108 18.01 -4.75 47.16
C ARG A 108 17.94 -3.23 47.22
N ASN A 109 19.05 -2.57 46.92
CA ASN A 109 19.21 -1.12 47.07
C ASN A 109 18.51 -0.31 45.95
N TYR A 110 17.21 -0.48 45.73
CA TYR A 110 16.42 0.33 44.81
C TYR A 110 16.04 1.70 45.42
N ARG A 111 15.77 2.70 44.57
CA ARG A 111 15.15 3.96 45.04
C ARG A 111 13.76 3.68 45.61
N ARG A 112 13.40 4.45 46.64
CA ARG A 112 12.07 4.42 47.28
C ARG A 112 10.98 4.76 46.26
N GLY A 113 9.82 4.12 46.37
CA GLY A 113 8.75 4.24 45.39
C GLY A 113 7.44 3.56 45.80
N ASN A 114 6.39 3.92 45.08
CA ASN A 114 5.10 3.26 45.14
C ASN A 114 4.90 2.46 43.86
N PHE A 115 4.36 1.25 43.97
CA PHE A 115 4.10 0.36 42.85
C PHE A 115 2.65 -0.12 42.92
N ILE A 116 1.91 0.05 41.83
CA ILE A 116 0.59 -0.56 41.65
C ILE A 116 0.74 -1.71 40.68
N LEU A 117 0.37 -2.91 41.11
CA LEU A 117 0.44 -4.13 40.34
C LEU A 117 -0.94 -4.79 40.35
N ALA A 118 -1.52 -5.06 39.18
CA ALA A 118 -2.88 -5.59 39.10
C ALA A 118 -3.11 -6.49 37.89
N ASP A 119 -4.02 -7.44 38.03
CA ASP A 119 -4.68 -8.18 36.95
C ASP A 119 -6.19 -8.19 37.20
N SER A 120 -6.98 -8.95 36.42
CA SER A 120 -8.43 -8.99 36.59
C SER A 120 -8.91 -9.48 37.96
N ASN A 121 -8.07 -10.22 38.70
CA ASN A 121 -8.43 -10.92 39.93
C ASN A 121 -7.78 -10.32 41.17
N ASN A 122 -6.56 -9.77 41.05
CA ASN A 122 -5.79 -9.25 42.16
C ASN A 122 -5.25 -7.86 41.85
N ALA A 123 -5.21 -6.99 42.87
CA ALA A 123 -4.52 -5.72 42.82
C ALA A 123 -3.76 -5.46 44.12
N TYR A 124 -2.56 -4.89 44.02
CA TYR A 124 -1.68 -4.62 45.15
C TYR A 124 -1.07 -3.22 45.03
N HIS A 125 -1.01 -2.50 46.15
CA HIS A 125 -0.14 -1.35 46.34
C HIS A 125 1.06 -1.77 47.18
N ILE A 126 2.25 -1.73 46.59
CA ILE A 126 3.51 -2.05 47.25
C ILE A 126 4.25 -0.74 47.48
N LEU A 127 4.47 -0.39 48.75
CA LEU A 127 5.21 0.79 49.18
C LEU A 127 6.62 0.37 49.60
N LYS A 128 7.64 0.84 48.87
CA LYS A 128 9.05 0.71 49.23
C LYS A 128 9.55 2.01 49.82
N ASP A 129 9.84 1.98 51.11
CA ASP A 129 10.56 3.02 51.85
C ASP A 129 11.62 2.35 52.75
N GLU A 130 11.77 2.71 54.02
CA GLU A 130 12.62 2.01 55.00
C GLU A 130 12.31 0.53 55.09
N ARG A 131 11.02 0.19 55.03
CA ARG A 131 10.51 -1.17 54.86
C ARG A 131 9.65 -1.29 53.61
N ILE A 132 9.29 -2.53 53.28
CA ILE A 132 8.35 -2.85 52.20
C ILE A 132 7.02 -3.19 52.87
N GLU A 133 5.95 -2.48 52.50
CA GLU A 133 4.58 -2.80 52.90
C GLU A 133 3.77 -3.11 51.65
N THR A 134 3.07 -4.25 51.64
CA THR A 134 2.19 -4.65 50.54
C THR A 134 0.75 -4.64 51.01
N ILE A 135 -0.08 -3.86 50.33
CA ILE A 135 -1.48 -3.62 50.67
C ILE A 135 -2.35 -4.20 49.54
N PRO A 136 -3.15 -5.25 49.79
CA PRO A 136 -4.15 -5.72 48.84
C PRO A 136 -5.21 -4.64 48.60
N LEU A 137 -5.51 -4.37 47.33
CA LEU A 137 -6.52 -3.40 46.93
C LEU A 137 -7.84 -4.11 46.59
N LYS A 138 -8.94 -3.57 47.12
CA LYS A 138 -10.30 -4.01 46.78
C LYS A 138 -10.80 -3.26 45.54
N GLN A 139 -11.94 -3.66 45.00
CA GLN A 139 -12.65 -2.87 43.98
C GLN A 139 -12.80 -1.42 44.47
N GLY A 140 -12.44 -0.46 43.63
CA GLY A 140 -12.48 0.94 44.02
C GLY A 140 -11.56 1.84 43.23
N LEU A 141 -11.42 3.05 43.76
CA LEU A 141 -10.69 4.15 43.16
C LEU A 141 -9.51 4.53 44.04
N TYR A 142 -8.35 4.70 43.42
CA TYR A 142 -7.10 4.97 44.11
C TYR A 142 -6.35 6.11 43.43
N VAL A 143 -5.82 7.04 44.22
CA VAL A 143 -4.94 8.12 43.75
C VAL A 143 -3.62 8.00 44.49
N ILE A 144 -2.55 7.77 43.73
CA ILE A 144 -1.18 7.63 44.22
C ILE A 144 -0.34 8.74 43.64
N THR A 145 0.31 9.50 44.51
CA THR A 145 1.21 10.61 44.13
C THR A 145 2.66 10.22 44.42
N ASN A 146 3.56 11.20 44.52
CA ASN A 146 4.97 10.99 44.81
C ASN A 146 5.31 10.86 46.31
N ILE A 147 4.32 10.90 47.21
CA ILE A 147 4.47 10.61 48.64
C ILE A 147 3.21 9.90 49.14
N THR A 148 3.38 8.70 49.69
CA THR A 148 2.37 8.01 50.50
C THR A 148 2.76 8.12 51.96
N LEU A 149 1.89 8.71 52.79
CA LEU A 149 2.10 8.84 54.23
C LEU A 149 1.55 7.61 54.96
N LYS A 150 2.35 7.09 55.89
CA LYS A 150 2.00 6.06 56.88
C LYS A 150 2.66 6.45 58.19
N GLU A 151 2.16 5.93 59.32
CA GLU A 151 2.69 6.24 60.66
C GLU A 151 4.20 5.97 60.80
N TRP A 152 4.73 5.01 60.03
CA TRP A 152 6.13 4.59 60.07
C TRP A 152 7.04 5.31 59.06
N ILE A 153 6.51 6.25 58.26
CA ILE A 153 7.31 6.98 57.27
C ILE A 153 7.98 8.19 57.94
N ASP A 154 9.31 8.27 57.88
CA ASP A 154 10.03 9.44 58.37
C ASP A 154 9.78 10.67 57.47
N THR A 155 9.09 11.66 58.03
CA THR A 155 8.77 12.92 57.37
C THR A 155 9.72 14.07 57.74
N LYS A 156 10.65 13.88 58.70
CA LYS A 156 11.49 14.97 59.25
C LYS A 156 12.33 15.70 58.20
N ASN A 157 12.70 15.01 57.12
CA ASN A 157 13.58 15.52 56.07
C ASN A 157 12.84 15.84 54.77
N ILE A 158 11.51 15.80 54.75
CA ILE A 158 10.72 16.16 53.56
C ILE A 158 10.51 17.67 53.58
N PRO A 159 10.81 18.42 52.49
CA PRO A 159 10.52 19.84 52.41
C PRO A 159 9.03 20.13 52.68
N GLY A 160 8.73 21.09 53.55
CA GLY A 160 7.36 21.39 53.97
C GLY A 160 6.44 21.80 52.82
N ASP A 161 6.96 22.54 51.84
CA ASP A 161 6.23 22.93 50.62
C ASP A 161 5.86 21.72 49.76
N LEU A 162 6.71 20.69 49.70
CA LEU A 162 6.45 19.47 48.93
C LEU A 162 5.25 18.70 49.47
N LEU A 163 5.13 18.55 50.79
CA LEU A 163 3.98 17.87 51.41
C LEU A 163 2.67 18.59 51.09
N GLU A 164 2.65 19.92 51.17
CA GLU A 164 1.49 20.74 50.85
C GLU A 164 1.04 20.55 49.38
N TYR A 165 1.97 20.63 48.42
CA TYR A 165 1.62 20.46 47.01
C TYR A 165 1.17 19.04 46.66
N VAL A 166 1.78 18.03 47.29
CA VAL A 166 1.37 16.63 47.09
C VAL A 166 -0.05 16.41 47.58
N GLU A 167 -0.39 16.94 48.76
CA GLU A 167 -1.73 16.81 49.32
C GLU A 167 -2.77 17.60 48.51
N LYS A 168 -2.44 18.83 48.09
CA LYS A 168 -3.29 19.62 47.17
C LYS A 168 -3.59 18.85 45.89
N ARG A 169 -2.58 18.27 45.25
CA ARG A 169 -2.76 17.51 44.00
C ARG A 169 -3.58 16.24 44.21
N LYS A 170 -3.31 15.51 45.30
CA LYS A 170 -4.05 14.29 45.66
C LYS A 170 -5.53 14.61 45.89
N THR A 171 -5.82 15.63 46.70
CA THR A 171 -7.18 16.09 47.00
C THR A 171 -7.89 16.55 45.72
N ARG A 172 -7.21 17.30 44.85
CA ARG A 172 -7.77 17.73 43.56
C ARG A 172 -8.09 16.54 42.66
N ALA A 173 -7.16 15.59 42.52
CA ALA A 173 -7.38 14.39 41.73
C ALA A 173 -8.58 13.57 42.24
N LEU A 174 -8.67 13.35 43.56
CA LEU A 174 -9.82 12.69 44.20
C LEU A 174 -11.14 13.43 43.94
N ASN A 175 -11.15 14.76 44.05
CA ASN A 175 -12.34 15.59 43.82
C ASN A 175 -12.82 15.60 42.37
N LEU A 176 -11.92 15.46 41.40
CA LEU A 176 -12.30 15.41 39.99
C LEU A 176 -12.80 14.03 39.60
N ILE A 177 -12.05 12.98 39.99
CA ILE A 177 -12.40 11.62 39.60
C ILE A 177 -13.66 11.11 40.32
N SER A 178 -13.98 11.62 41.51
CA SER A 178 -15.24 11.30 42.20
C SER A 178 -16.49 11.81 41.46
N LYS A 179 -16.33 12.77 40.53
CA LYS A 179 -17.41 13.29 39.70
C LYS A 179 -17.62 12.50 38.40
N VAL A 180 -16.70 11.59 38.07
CA VAL A 180 -16.76 10.79 36.85
C VAL A 180 -17.82 9.70 36.99
N ARG A 181 -18.68 9.58 35.98
CA ARG A 181 -19.67 8.50 35.90
C ARG A 181 -19.11 7.37 35.05
N PHE A 182 -18.86 6.21 35.65
CA PHE A 182 -18.27 5.04 34.99
C PHE A 182 -19.30 4.27 34.14
N GLY A 183 -19.95 4.95 33.18
CA GLY A 183 -20.99 4.36 32.33
C GLY A 183 -20.47 3.69 31.05
N SER A 184 -19.43 4.25 30.42
CA SER A 184 -18.81 3.66 29.24
C SER A 184 -17.31 3.93 29.23
N ILE A 185 -16.54 3.01 28.63
CA ILE A 185 -15.09 3.17 28.57
C ILE A 185 -14.66 4.42 27.78
N ASN A 186 -15.37 4.76 26.70
CA ASN A 186 -15.05 5.95 25.91
C ASN A 186 -15.31 7.23 26.71
N GLY A 187 -16.45 7.31 27.42
CA GLY A 187 -16.75 8.45 28.29
C GLY A 187 -15.72 8.60 29.41
N THR A 188 -15.38 7.51 30.10
CA THR A 188 -14.35 7.53 31.15
C THR A 188 -12.98 7.93 30.62
N ILE A 189 -12.59 7.52 29.40
CA ILE A 189 -11.33 7.98 28.79
C ILE A 189 -11.36 9.49 28.54
N GLU A 190 -12.45 10.04 28.01
CA GLU A 190 -12.56 11.49 27.80
C GLU A 190 -12.50 12.25 29.14
N ASP A 191 -13.19 11.77 30.18
CA ASP A 191 -13.11 12.34 31.52
C ASP A 191 -11.67 12.29 32.07
N LEU A 192 -10.95 11.18 31.89
CA LEU A 192 -9.55 11.07 32.28
C LEU A 192 -8.64 12.01 31.49
N LYS A 193 -8.89 12.26 30.21
CA LYS A 193 -8.15 13.28 29.43
C LYS A 193 -8.38 14.68 29.99
N HIS A 194 -9.62 15.01 30.36
CA HIS A 194 -9.94 16.27 31.02
C HIS A 194 -9.21 16.41 32.37
N ILE A 195 -9.26 15.37 33.22
CA ILE A 195 -8.53 15.35 34.49
C ILE A 195 -7.03 15.52 34.27
N ALA A 196 -6.45 14.83 33.27
CA ALA A 196 -5.03 14.92 32.96
C ALA A 196 -4.58 16.34 32.59
N SER A 197 -5.48 17.14 32.01
CA SER A 197 -5.27 18.55 31.61
C SER A 197 -5.59 19.58 32.70
N ASP A 198 -6.08 19.17 33.87
CA ASP A 198 -6.58 20.09 34.90
C ASP A 198 -5.49 20.92 35.58
N HIS A 199 -5.78 22.22 35.76
CA HIS A 199 -4.91 23.17 36.47
C HIS A 199 -5.45 23.58 37.84
N GLY A 200 -6.68 23.24 38.21
CA GLY A 200 -7.32 23.86 39.38
C GLY A 200 -7.44 25.37 39.21
N GLU A 201 -7.09 26.12 40.26
CA GLU A 201 -7.14 27.59 40.29
C GLU A 201 -5.85 28.24 39.75
N GLU A 202 -4.72 27.53 39.76
CA GLU A 202 -3.41 28.07 39.34
C GLU A 202 -2.58 27.05 38.54
N ARG A 203 -1.95 27.52 37.45
CA ARG A 203 -0.96 26.74 36.68
C ARG A 203 0.37 26.65 37.45
N GLY A 204 0.60 25.56 38.19
CA GLY A 204 1.80 25.47 39.04
C GLY A 204 2.12 24.07 39.60
N ARG A 205 2.88 24.00 40.70
CA ARG A 205 3.31 22.73 41.30
C ARG A 205 2.16 21.89 41.87
N GLY A 206 1.06 22.52 42.27
CA GLY A 206 -0.11 21.85 42.84
C GLY A 206 -1.11 21.27 41.83
N SER A 207 -0.99 21.61 40.54
CA SER A 207 -1.93 21.14 39.51
C SER A 207 -1.68 19.69 39.08
N ILE A 208 -2.69 19.08 38.43
CA ILE A 208 -2.57 17.75 37.82
C ILE A 208 -1.76 17.83 36.54
N CYS A 209 -2.09 18.76 35.65
CA CYS A 209 -1.25 19.15 34.54
C CYS A 209 -0.20 20.15 35.04
N TYR A 210 1.02 19.66 35.25
CA TYR A 210 2.10 20.41 35.91
C TYR A 210 2.79 21.38 34.93
N HIS A 211 2.81 22.65 35.28
CA HIS A 211 3.58 23.68 34.57
C HIS A 211 4.49 24.38 35.59
N ASN A 212 5.69 24.81 35.15
CA ASN A 212 6.69 25.63 35.88
C ASN A 212 7.89 24.88 36.54
N GLY A 213 9.08 24.94 35.89
CA GLY A 213 10.16 25.88 36.25
C GLY A 213 11.39 25.43 37.06
N ALA A 214 11.28 24.48 37.98
CA ALA A 214 12.41 24.15 38.89
C ALA A 214 13.21 22.91 38.44
N GLY A 215 13.57 22.86 37.17
CA GLY A 215 14.30 21.72 36.59
C GLY A 215 13.45 20.47 36.35
N TRP A 216 12.13 20.55 36.50
CA TRP A 216 11.17 19.48 36.20
C TRP A 216 10.08 19.97 35.25
N TYR A 217 9.52 19.05 34.46
CA TYR A 217 8.43 19.29 33.55
C TYR A 217 7.55 18.04 33.40
N MET A 218 6.35 18.20 32.84
CA MET A 218 5.51 17.06 32.49
C MET A 218 6.01 16.44 31.19
N SER A 219 6.57 15.23 31.26
CA SER A 219 7.11 14.57 30.06
C SER A 219 6.01 13.99 29.19
N SER A 220 4.94 13.50 29.84
CA SER A 220 3.93 12.69 29.19
C SER A 220 2.72 12.45 30.10
N SER A 221 1.61 12.06 29.49
CA SER A 221 0.45 11.48 30.14
C SER A 221 0.03 10.20 29.41
N THR A 222 -0.21 9.13 30.16
CA THR A 222 -0.62 7.83 29.61
C THR A 222 -1.93 7.38 30.24
N ILE A 223 -2.91 7.01 29.41
CA ILE A 223 -4.16 6.37 29.85
C ILE A 223 -4.14 4.93 29.35
N ILE A 224 -4.33 3.97 30.24
CA ILE A 224 -4.46 2.54 29.91
C ILE A 224 -5.82 2.06 30.40
N ALA A 225 -6.52 1.30 29.57
CA ALA A 225 -7.73 0.58 29.95
C ALA A 225 -7.60 -0.86 29.47
N ILE A 226 -7.43 -1.80 30.40
CA ILE A 226 -7.22 -3.21 30.09
C ILE A 226 -8.58 -3.89 30.08
N ALA A 227 -8.93 -4.49 28.95
CA ALA A 227 -10.17 -5.23 28.80
C ALA A 227 -9.98 -6.72 29.13
N ASN A 228 -11.05 -7.40 29.56
CA ASN A 228 -11.07 -8.87 29.73
C ASN A 228 -10.60 -9.60 28.46
N LYS A 229 -10.98 -9.09 27.29
CA LYS A 229 -10.40 -9.48 26.00
C LYS A 229 -9.29 -8.52 25.64
N ILE A 230 -8.03 -8.96 25.71
CA ILE A 230 -6.89 -8.05 25.63
C ILE A 230 -6.85 -7.16 24.38
N LEU A 231 -7.33 -7.66 23.23
CA LEU A 231 -7.41 -6.92 21.96
C LEU A 231 -8.37 -5.73 21.99
N ASN A 232 -9.29 -5.69 22.96
CA ASN A 232 -10.21 -4.58 23.19
C ASN A 232 -9.65 -3.54 24.18
N SER A 233 -8.47 -3.80 24.74
CA SER A 233 -7.79 -2.85 25.63
C SER A 233 -7.44 -1.58 24.87
N LYS A 234 -7.20 -0.51 25.61
CA LYS A 234 -6.88 0.79 25.06
C LYS A 234 -5.65 1.38 25.71
N ILE A 235 -4.81 2.04 24.92
CA ILE A 235 -3.67 2.80 25.40
C ILE A 235 -3.60 4.13 24.66
N PHE A 236 -3.69 5.22 25.41
CA PHE A 236 -3.57 6.58 24.89
C PHE A 236 -2.35 7.24 25.48
N TYR A 237 -1.65 8.00 24.66
CA TYR A 237 -0.44 8.68 25.05
C TYR A 237 -0.44 10.12 24.58
N CYS A 238 -0.12 11.04 25.48
CA CYS A 238 0.10 12.44 25.21
C CYS A 238 1.55 12.78 25.55
N LYS A 239 2.28 13.34 24.58
CA LYS A 239 3.64 13.85 24.80
C LYS A 239 3.55 15.25 25.38
N GLY A 240 4.25 15.50 26.48
CA GLY A 240 4.23 16.78 27.18
C GLY A 240 2.96 17.00 28.00
N ASN A 241 2.53 18.26 28.08
CA ASN A 241 1.39 18.72 28.85
C ASN A 241 0.06 18.48 28.11
N PRO A 242 -0.91 17.72 28.68
CA PRO A 242 -2.20 17.45 28.04
C PRO A 242 -3.10 18.66 27.77
N CYS A 243 -2.86 19.81 28.40
CA CYS A 243 -3.58 21.04 28.10
C CYS A 243 -3.05 21.77 26.85
N GLU A 244 -1.85 21.41 26.38
CA GLU A 244 -1.15 22.02 25.23
C GLU A 244 -0.89 21.01 24.10
N SER A 245 -1.33 19.76 24.28
CA SER A 245 -1.03 18.64 23.41
C SER A 245 -2.24 17.69 23.35
N VAL A 246 -2.16 16.67 22.50
CA VAL A 246 -3.28 15.75 22.25
C VAL A 246 -2.91 14.32 22.62
N PHE A 247 -3.87 13.60 23.19
CA PHE A 247 -3.76 12.16 23.34
C PHE A 247 -3.91 11.46 22.00
N ILE A 248 -2.92 10.64 21.66
CA ILE A 248 -2.93 9.78 20.48
C ILE A 248 -3.29 8.36 20.92
N ASP A 249 -4.15 7.69 20.16
CA ASP A 249 -4.52 6.29 20.39
C ASP A 249 -3.43 5.33 19.86
N TYR A 250 -2.79 4.60 20.76
CA TYR A 250 -1.77 3.58 20.48
C TYR A 250 -2.33 2.15 20.59
N SER A 251 -3.64 1.96 20.70
CA SER A 251 -4.28 0.64 20.87
C SER A 251 -4.05 -0.30 19.67
N TYR A 252 -3.60 0.22 18.53
CA TYR A 252 -3.16 -0.59 17.39
C TYR A 252 -1.98 -1.53 17.72
N LEU A 253 -1.17 -1.22 18.74
CA LEU A 253 -0.04 -2.06 19.17
C LEU A 253 -0.48 -3.45 19.62
N LEU A 254 -1.67 -3.55 20.22
CA LEU A 254 -2.30 -4.80 20.64
C LEU A 254 -2.53 -5.78 19.47
N ARG A 255 -2.63 -5.25 18.25
CA ARG A 255 -2.86 -6.03 17.05
C ARG A 255 -1.57 -6.58 16.44
N LYS A 256 -0.39 -6.06 16.79
CA LYS A 256 0.91 -6.47 16.21
C LYS A 256 1.44 -7.80 16.79
N THR A 257 1.04 -8.14 18.01
CA THR A 257 1.58 -9.24 18.85
C THR A 257 0.80 -10.56 18.76
N SER A 258 -0.30 -10.59 18.01
CA SER A 258 -1.13 -11.78 17.80
C SER A 258 -0.60 -12.64 16.63
N SER A 259 0.67 -13.00 16.71
CA SER A 259 1.39 -13.83 15.74
C SER A 259 1.02 -15.32 15.87
N ALA A 260 -0.22 -15.64 15.52
CA ALA A 260 -0.60 -16.98 15.02
C ALA A 260 -1.31 -16.90 13.66
N SER A 261 -1.34 -15.72 13.02
CA SER A 261 -2.06 -15.52 11.76
C SER A 261 -1.28 -14.65 10.77
N GLN A 262 0.03 -14.88 10.62
CA GLN A 262 0.80 -14.30 9.51
C GLN A 262 0.35 -14.86 8.13
N VAL A 263 -0.36 -16.00 8.12
CA VAL A 263 -0.93 -16.60 6.90
C VAL A 263 -2.37 -16.12 6.62
N GLN A 264 -3.14 -15.73 7.65
CA GLN A 264 -4.55 -15.30 7.50
C GLN A 264 -4.77 -13.79 7.43
N ARG A 265 -3.74 -12.96 7.70
CA ARG A 265 -3.84 -11.49 7.66
C ARG A 265 -3.43 -10.84 6.34
N MET A 266 -3.53 -11.56 5.23
CA MET A 266 -3.62 -10.92 3.91
C MET A 266 -5.01 -10.32 3.62
N GLN A 267 -6.03 -10.50 4.49
CA GLN A 267 -7.43 -10.17 4.13
C GLN A 267 -8.21 -9.18 5.01
N ALA A 268 -7.81 -8.82 6.25
CA ALA A 268 -8.79 -8.18 7.18
C ALA A 268 -8.48 -6.76 7.72
N GLY A 269 -7.47 -6.03 7.20
CA GLY A 269 -6.95 -4.81 7.87
C GLY A 269 -7.13 -3.46 7.18
N THR A 270 -7.55 -3.42 5.92
CA THR A 270 -7.78 -2.18 5.15
C THR A 270 -9.05 -2.38 4.38
N ALA A 271 -9.94 -1.38 4.30
CA ALA A 271 -11.16 -1.44 3.46
C ALA A 271 -10.88 -2.28 2.20
N GLU A 272 -11.53 -3.44 2.09
CA GLU A 272 -11.24 -4.43 1.05
C GLU A 272 -11.17 -3.70 -0.29
N VAL A 273 -9.97 -3.68 -0.88
CA VAL A 273 -9.82 -3.07 -2.18
C VAL A 273 -10.39 -4.07 -3.17
N SER A 274 -11.58 -3.78 -3.70
CA SER A 274 -12.24 -4.66 -4.68
C SER A 274 -11.27 -5.09 -5.76
N ARG A 275 -11.03 -6.40 -5.87
CA ARG A 275 -10.09 -6.96 -6.83
C ARG A 275 -10.61 -6.72 -8.24
N LYS A 276 -9.83 -6.06 -9.08
CA LYS A 276 -10.18 -5.82 -10.49
C LYS A 276 -9.70 -6.96 -11.38
N THR A 277 -8.48 -7.44 -11.15
CA THR A 277 -7.88 -8.57 -11.88
C THR A 277 -6.91 -9.33 -10.97
N SER A 278 -6.37 -10.44 -11.46
CA SER A 278 -5.34 -11.25 -10.78
C SER A 278 -3.94 -11.14 -11.41
N LYS A 279 -3.71 -10.20 -12.33
CA LYS A 279 -2.47 -10.11 -13.13
C LYS A 279 -1.18 -9.91 -12.32
N LEU A 280 -1.27 -9.39 -11.10
CA LEU A 280 -0.13 -9.20 -10.20
C LEU A 280 -0.25 -10.06 -8.92
N SER A 281 -1.08 -11.11 -8.95
CA SER A 281 -1.27 -12.01 -7.82
C SER A 281 0.06 -12.62 -7.38
N GLY A 282 0.36 -12.56 -6.08
CA GLY A 282 1.59 -13.11 -5.50
C GLY A 282 2.86 -12.30 -5.76
N LYS A 283 2.78 -11.16 -6.46
CA LYS A 283 3.93 -10.29 -6.71
C LYS A 283 4.16 -9.32 -5.55
N LYS A 284 5.41 -9.20 -5.10
CA LYS A 284 5.89 -8.21 -4.13
C LYS A 284 6.52 -7.03 -4.85
N ILE A 285 5.98 -5.85 -4.61
CA ILE A 285 6.40 -4.61 -5.27
C ILE A 285 6.80 -3.57 -4.21
N ALA A 286 8.00 -3.01 -4.35
CA ALA A 286 8.39 -1.81 -3.61
C ALA A 286 7.99 -0.57 -4.41
N LEU A 287 7.26 0.35 -3.77
CA LEU A 287 6.88 1.64 -4.34
C LEU A 287 7.66 2.76 -3.66
N CYS A 288 8.64 3.30 -4.36
CA CYS A 288 9.57 4.32 -3.90
C CYS A 288 9.13 5.72 -4.33
N LEU A 289 8.91 6.61 -3.37
CA LEU A 289 8.45 7.99 -3.61
C LEU A 289 9.60 8.98 -3.43
N THR A 290 9.74 9.89 -4.40
CA THR A 290 10.78 10.94 -4.41
C THR A 290 10.17 12.34 -4.32
N GLY A 291 11.01 13.36 -4.08
CA GLY A 291 10.56 14.74 -3.85
C GLY A 291 9.99 15.45 -5.09
N SER A 292 8.73 15.17 -5.44
CA SER A 292 8.00 15.78 -6.54
C SER A 292 6.53 16.00 -6.15
N VAL A 293 5.92 17.07 -6.67
CA VAL A 293 4.48 17.34 -6.49
C VAL A 293 3.62 16.20 -7.07
N ALA A 294 4.14 15.47 -8.08
CA ALA A 294 3.46 14.31 -8.66
C ALA A 294 3.27 13.15 -7.67
N THR A 295 3.91 13.19 -6.51
CA THR A 295 3.78 12.17 -5.46
C THR A 295 2.33 11.99 -5.00
N ILE A 296 1.47 13.01 -5.15
CA ILE A 296 0.02 12.94 -4.89
C ILE A 296 -0.71 11.83 -5.67
N GLU A 297 -0.16 11.35 -6.80
CA GLU A 297 -0.74 10.26 -7.58
C GLU A 297 -0.35 8.86 -7.06
N SER A 298 0.66 8.77 -6.19
CA SER A 298 1.21 7.50 -5.68
C SER A 298 0.22 6.69 -4.83
N PRO A 299 -0.61 7.29 -3.96
CA PRO A 299 -1.64 6.54 -3.24
C PRO A 299 -2.63 5.84 -4.18
N LYS A 300 -2.99 6.49 -5.29
CA LYS A 300 -3.88 5.88 -6.30
C LYS A 300 -3.17 4.71 -6.99
N LEU A 301 -1.91 4.87 -7.39
CA LEU A 301 -1.11 3.79 -7.98
C LEU A 301 -1.00 2.60 -7.01
N ALA A 302 -0.66 2.82 -5.74
CA ALA A 302 -0.59 1.76 -4.73
C ALA A 302 -1.89 0.97 -4.62
N ARG A 303 -3.04 1.65 -4.56
CA ARG A 303 -4.36 1.00 -4.55
C ARG A 303 -4.62 0.20 -5.81
N TRP A 304 -4.26 0.73 -6.97
CA TRP A 304 -4.43 0.02 -8.23
C TRP A 304 -3.56 -1.24 -8.34
N LEU A 305 -2.33 -1.22 -7.84
CA LEU A 305 -1.47 -2.40 -7.77
C LEU A 305 -2.10 -3.50 -6.89
N ARG A 306 -2.66 -3.11 -5.75
CA ARG A 306 -3.41 -4.02 -4.87
C ARG A 306 -4.68 -4.56 -5.54
N ARG A 307 -5.40 -3.74 -6.32
CA ARG A 307 -6.55 -4.20 -7.14
C ARG A 307 -6.17 -5.27 -8.17
N HIS A 308 -4.90 -5.33 -8.57
CA HIS A 308 -4.38 -6.37 -9.47
C HIS A 308 -3.79 -7.57 -8.70
N GLY A 309 -3.80 -7.55 -7.37
CA GLY A 309 -3.35 -8.65 -6.50
C GLY A 309 -1.93 -8.54 -5.95
N ALA A 310 -1.24 -7.40 -6.16
CA ALA A 310 0.13 -7.22 -5.67
C ALA A 310 0.18 -6.94 -4.16
N TYR A 311 1.23 -7.47 -3.51
CA TYR A 311 1.72 -6.96 -2.23
C TYR A 311 2.56 -5.71 -2.50
N VAL A 312 2.25 -4.60 -1.82
CA VAL A 312 2.93 -3.31 -2.06
C VAL A 312 3.52 -2.79 -0.76
N ARG A 313 4.81 -2.47 -0.73
CA ARG A 313 5.46 -1.78 0.39
C ARG A 313 6.03 -0.45 -0.07
N CYS A 314 5.83 0.61 0.72
CA CYS A 314 6.22 1.96 0.33
C CYS A 314 7.56 2.34 0.97
N TYR A 315 8.44 2.96 0.19
CA TYR A 315 9.68 3.60 0.65
C TYR A 315 9.60 5.09 0.30
N MET A 316 9.89 5.97 1.26
CA MET A 316 9.75 7.42 1.05
C MET A 316 11.05 8.15 1.36
N THR A 317 11.42 9.05 0.46
CA THR A 317 12.44 10.07 0.77
C THR A 317 11.86 11.15 1.70
N LYS A 318 12.68 11.84 2.49
CA LYS A 318 12.25 12.98 3.32
C LYS A 318 11.51 14.04 2.49
N MET A 319 12.05 14.37 1.31
CA MET A 319 11.42 15.33 0.39
C MET A 319 10.04 14.86 -0.10
N SER A 320 9.83 13.57 -0.36
CA SER A 320 8.51 13.09 -0.80
C SER A 320 7.39 13.33 0.23
N ILE A 321 7.75 13.38 1.52
CA ILE A 321 6.81 13.71 2.61
C ILE A 321 6.46 15.20 2.57
N GLU A 322 7.47 16.06 2.41
CA GLU A 322 7.31 17.51 2.35
C GLU A 322 6.46 17.97 1.15
N TYR A 323 6.67 17.34 -0.02
CA TYR A 323 5.96 17.72 -1.25
C TYR A 323 4.52 17.19 -1.36
N GLY A 324 3.99 16.48 -0.37
CA GLY A 324 2.53 16.38 -0.22
C GLY A 324 1.91 14.98 -0.15
N VAL A 325 2.64 13.94 0.25
CA VAL A 325 2.00 12.69 0.70
C VAL A 325 2.55 12.29 2.07
N SER A 326 1.67 12.17 3.05
CA SER A 326 2.07 11.71 4.38
C SER A 326 2.32 10.19 4.38
N PRO A 327 3.24 9.69 5.22
CA PRO A 327 3.44 8.26 5.41
C PRO A 327 2.16 7.51 5.80
N LYS A 328 1.26 8.16 6.57
CA LYS A 328 -0.04 7.59 6.96
C LYS A 328 -0.95 7.31 5.77
N VAL A 329 -0.97 8.21 4.78
CA VAL A 329 -1.75 8.01 3.54
C VAL A 329 -1.19 6.85 2.74
N MET A 330 0.14 6.73 2.66
CA MET A 330 0.76 5.60 1.96
C MET A 330 0.53 4.29 2.70
N GLU A 331 0.63 4.25 4.02
CA GLU A 331 0.33 3.07 4.83
C GLU A 331 -1.11 2.57 4.59
N TRP A 332 -2.08 3.50 4.54
CA TRP A 332 -3.45 3.17 4.17
C TRP A 332 -3.57 2.65 2.72
N ALA A 333 -2.89 3.31 1.78
CA ALA A 333 -2.96 2.98 0.37
C ALA A 333 -2.35 1.60 0.07
N THR A 334 -1.19 1.30 0.65
CA THR A 334 -0.47 0.03 0.51
C THR A 334 -1.02 -1.08 1.40
N GLY A 335 -1.62 -0.72 2.54
CA GLY A 335 -1.96 -1.65 3.62
C GLY A 335 -0.74 -2.20 4.36
N ASN A 336 0.43 -1.57 4.20
CA ASN A 336 1.70 -2.00 4.79
C ASN A 336 2.46 -0.81 5.38
N PRO A 337 3.23 -0.99 6.46
CA PRO A 337 4.10 0.04 7.01
C PRO A 337 5.01 0.66 5.95
N VAL A 338 5.25 1.97 6.10
CA VAL A 338 6.12 2.73 5.19
C VAL A 338 7.53 2.79 5.74
N VAL A 339 8.52 2.54 4.89
CA VAL A 339 9.94 2.68 5.23
C VAL A 339 10.37 4.13 4.99
N LEU A 340 10.74 4.81 6.08
CA LEU A 340 11.19 6.21 6.06
C LEU A 340 12.69 6.36 6.29
N GLU A 341 13.28 5.40 7.02
CA GLU A 341 14.69 5.31 7.35
C GLU A 341 15.10 3.83 7.33
N LEU A 342 16.38 3.54 7.11
CA LEU A 342 16.92 2.18 7.18
C LEU A 342 17.29 1.87 8.63
N THR A 343 16.98 0.67 9.08
CA THR A 343 17.26 0.21 10.45
C THR A 343 18.13 -1.04 10.43
N GLY A 344 18.39 -1.60 11.63
CA GLY A 344 19.06 -2.90 11.75
C GLY A 344 18.27 -4.08 11.14
N ALA A 345 17.01 -3.88 10.75
CA ALA A 345 16.23 -4.86 10.00
C ALA A 345 16.64 -4.98 8.52
N ALA A 346 17.57 -4.13 8.04
CA ALA A 346 18.11 -4.15 6.69
C ALA A 346 17.03 -4.13 5.60
N GLU A 347 16.09 -3.19 5.68
CA GLU A 347 14.94 -3.07 4.76
C GLU A 347 15.33 -2.90 3.29
N HIS A 348 16.57 -2.47 3.03
CA HIS A 348 17.13 -2.35 1.69
C HIS A 348 17.54 -3.69 1.09
N LEU A 349 17.70 -4.77 1.87
CA LEU A 349 18.06 -6.10 1.37
C LEU A 349 16.83 -7.00 1.15
N GLU A 350 15.62 -6.49 1.33
CA GLU A 350 14.40 -7.24 1.06
C GLU A 350 14.25 -7.53 -0.44
N ASP A 351 13.93 -8.78 -0.79
CA ASP A 351 13.72 -9.16 -2.20
C ASP A 351 12.31 -8.80 -2.65
N TYR A 352 12.26 -8.03 -3.73
CA TYR A 352 11.04 -7.65 -4.44
C TYR A 352 11.08 -8.21 -5.86
N ASP A 353 9.90 -8.52 -6.40
CA ASP A 353 9.78 -8.87 -7.82
C ASP A 353 10.05 -7.65 -8.71
N LEU A 354 9.69 -6.46 -8.23
CA LEU A 354 9.91 -5.18 -8.90
C LEU A 354 10.04 -4.04 -7.88
N VAL A 355 11.01 -3.15 -8.09
CA VAL A 355 11.15 -1.89 -7.36
C VAL A 355 10.82 -0.74 -8.30
N ILE A 356 9.85 0.08 -7.92
CA ILE A 356 9.31 1.17 -8.74
C ILE A 356 9.66 2.51 -8.09
N VAL A 357 10.31 3.41 -8.83
CA VAL A 357 10.46 4.81 -8.42
C VAL A 357 9.40 5.65 -9.11
N TYR A 358 8.37 6.06 -8.35
CA TYR A 358 7.22 6.82 -8.85
C TYR A 358 6.76 7.85 -7.81
N PRO A 359 6.82 9.15 -8.13
CA PRO A 359 7.56 9.75 -9.24
C PRO A 359 9.08 9.62 -9.06
N ALA A 360 9.83 9.61 -10.15
CA ALA A 360 11.28 9.64 -10.17
C ALA A 360 11.81 11.04 -10.57
N THR A 361 12.43 11.74 -9.62
CA THR A 361 13.03 13.06 -9.87
C THR A 361 14.41 12.95 -10.52
N MET A 362 14.86 14.02 -11.19
CA MET A 362 16.23 14.13 -11.71
C MET A 362 17.27 13.81 -10.64
N ASN A 363 17.12 14.38 -9.43
CA ASN A 363 18.03 14.12 -8.30
C ASN A 363 18.16 12.63 -7.99
N THR A 364 17.04 11.92 -7.85
CA THR A 364 17.06 10.50 -7.51
C THR A 364 17.61 9.66 -8.66
N LEU A 365 17.23 9.96 -9.90
CA LEU A 365 17.70 9.22 -11.06
C LEU A 365 19.20 9.41 -11.31
N CYS A 366 19.72 10.63 -11.13
CA CYS A 366 21.16 10.87 -11.19
C CYS A 366 21.90 10.13 -10.07
N LYS A 367 21.34 10.06 -8.85
CA LYS A 367 21.93 9.28 -7.75
C LYS A 367 21.98 7.78 -8.07
N ILE A 368 20.87 7.21 -8.55
CA ILE A 368 20.81 5.80 -8.96
C ILE A 368 21.84 5.52 -10.06
N ALA A 369 21.89 6.36 -11.10
CA ALA A 369 22.82 6.18 -12.22
C ALA A 369 24.30 6.26 -11.81
N ASN A 370 24.64 6.92 -10.70
CA ASN A 370 26.00 7.06 -10.19
C ASN A 370 26.27 6.18 -8.95
N GLY A 371 25.34 5.29 -8.58
CA GLY A 371 25.52 4.40 -7.42
C GLY A 371 25.49 5.09 -6.05
N ILE A 372 24.88 6.27 -5.94
CA ILE A 372 24.75 6.99 -4.66
C ILE A 372 23.58 6.40 -3.87
N ALA A 373 23.86 5.80 -2.72
CA ALA A 373 22.93 5.04 -1.87
C ALA A 373 22.79 5.67 -0.47
N ASP A 374 22.30 6.91 -0.40
CA ASP A 374 22.31 7.77 0.80
C ASP A 374 20.96 7.89 1.55
N ASN A 375 19.92 7.18 1.10
CA ASN A 375 18.60 7.17 1.73
C ASN A 375 17.85 5.87 1.39
N PRO A 376 16.75 5.52 2.09
CA PRO A 376 16.10 4.22 1.91
C PRO A 376 15.72 3.89 0.46
N VAL A 377 15.28 4.88 -0.31
CA VAL A 377 14.91 4.68 -1.72
C VAL A 377 16.14 4.39 -2.57
N THR A 378 17.19 5.22 -2.48
CA THR A 378 18.39 5.05 -3.32
C THR A 378 19.18 3.81 -2.93
N THR A 379 19.25 3.47 -1.64
CA THR A 379 19.91 2.25 -1.16
C THR A 379 19.16 0.98 -1.59
N LEU A 380 17.81 0.97 -1.50
CA LEU A 380 17.01 -0.14 -2.05
C LEU A 380 17.26 -0.29 -3.56
N CYS A 381 17.26 0.82 -4.31
CA CYS A 381 17.54 0.78 -5.75
C CYS A 381 18.95 0.23 -6.05
N ALA A 382 19.97 0.64 -5.30
CA ALA A 382 21.35 0.19 -5.50
C ALA A 382 21.54 -1.31 -5.22
N SER A 383 20.79 -1.86 -4.26
CA SER A 383 20.78 -3.30 -3.94
C SER A 383 19.89 -4.15 -4.88
N THR A 384 19.10 -3.50 -5.75
CA THR A 384 18.18 -4.17 -6.67
C THR A 384 18.83 -4.32 -8.04
N ARG A 385 18.67 -5.49 -8.67
CA ARG A 385 19.14 -5.69 -10.05
C ARG A 385 18.47 -4.68 -10.99
N PRO A 386 19.20 -4.04 -11.92
CA PRO A 386 18.62 -3.08 -12.86
C PRO A 386 17.39 -3.58 -13.62
N THR A 387 17.35 -4.86 -14.00
CA THR A 387 16.21 -5.50 -14.69
C THR A 387 14.94 -5.61 -13.83
N LYS A 388 15.06 -5.43 -12.52
CA LYS A 388 13.95 -5.33 -11.56
C LYS A 388 13.65 -3.88 -11.14
N LEU A 389 14.25 -2.89 -11.80
CA LEU A 389 13.97 -1.47 -11.56
C LEU A 389 13.07 -0.90 -12.65
N LEU A 390 12.02 -0.20 -12.22
CA LEU A 390 11.15 0.60 -13.07
C LEU A 390 11.14 2.04 -12.54
N VAL A 391 11.34 3.01 -13.42
CA VAL A 391 11.35 4.44 -13.04
C VAL A 391 10.37 5.23 -13.89
N ALA A 392 9.64 6.15 -13.25
CA ALA A 392 8.68 7.03 -13.90
C ALA A 392 9.08 8.50 -13.71
N PRO A 393 9.84 9.11 -14.65
CA PRO A 393 10.32 10.48 -14.53
C PRO A 393 9.18 11.50 -14.38
N ALA A 394 9.34 12.48 -13.48
CA ALA A 394 8.44 13.63 -13.41
C ALA A 394 9.18 14.90 -12.95
N MET A 395 9.21 15.92 -13.80
CA MET A 395 9.94 17.18 -13.57
C MET A 395 9.55 18.28 -14.57
N ASN A 396 10.00 19.51 -14.32
CA ASN A 396 9.93 20.59 -15.32
C ASN A 396 10.76 20.24 -16.57
N LEU A 397 10.35 20.73 -17.75
CA LEU A 397 11.00 20.40 -19.01
C LEU A 397 12.48 20.85 -19.07
N LYS A 398 12.85 21.98 -18.42
CA LYS A 398 14.26 22.41 -18.32
C LYS A 398 15.15 21.39 -17.61
N LEU A 399 14.60 20.67 -16.62
CA LEU A 399 15.31 19.59 -15.94
C LEU A 399 15.33 18.32 -16.79
N TYR A 400 14.24 18.03 -17.49
CA TYR A 400 14.12 16.87 -18.37
C TYR A 400 15.07 16.96 -19.58
N ASP A 401 15.29 18.16 -20.11
CA ASP A 401 16.20 18.41 -21.24
C ASP A 401 17.65 18.65 -20.80
N ASN A 402 17.93 18.64 -19.50
CA ASN A 402 19.28 18.80 -18.98
C ASN A 402 20.19 17.67 -19.52
N PRO A 403 21.35 17.99 -20.14
CA PRO A 403 22.24 16.97 -20.72
C PRO A 403 22.76 15.95 -19.71
N VAL A 404 22.99 16.35 -18.45
CA VAL A 404 23.40 15.43 -17.36
C VAL A 404 22.30 14.43 -17.08
N PHE A 405 21.05 14.90 -16.99
CA PHE A 405 19.91 14.02 -16.78
C PHE A 405 19.70 13.07 -17.96
N ARG A 406 19.81 13.56 -19.21
CA ARG A 406 19.72 12.71 -20.41
C ARG A 406 20.78 11.61 -20.43
N ARG A 407 22.02 11.92 -20.04
CA ARG A 407 23.08 10.91 -19.89
C ARG A 407 22.76 9.88 -18.80
N ALA A 408 22.28 10.33 -17.63
CA ALA A 408 21.87 9.42 -16.55
C ALA A 408 20.74 8.50 -16.99
N LEU A 409 19.71 9.04 -17.64
CA LEU A 409 18.57 8.28 -18.14
C LEU A 409 18.99 7.22 -19.17
N ASN A 410 19.85 7.59 -20.12
CA ASN A 410 20.41 6.64 -21.11
C ASN A 410 21.27 5.56 -20.46
N SER A 411 22.06 5.89 -19.43
CA SER A 411 22.86 4.91 -18.68
C SER A 411 21.98 3.88 -17.97
N LEU A 412 20.89 4.34 -17.33
CA LEU A 412 19.92 3.46 -16.67
C LEU A 412 19.22 2.53 -17.67
N ASP A 413 18.79 3.07 -18.82
CA ASP A 413 18.17 2.30 -19.89
C ASP A 413 19.09 1.17 -20.40
N LYS A 414 20.34 1.51 -20.72
CA LYS A 414 21.37 0.54 -21.14
C LYS A 414 21.70 -0.51 -20.08
N SER A 415 21.53 -0.16 -18.80
CA SER A 415 21.72 -1.09 -17.68
C SER A 415 20.55 -2.06 -17.52
N GLY A 416 19.43 -1.86 -18.24
CA GLY A 416 18.23 -2.69 -18.17
C GLY A 416 17.12 -2.14 -17.26
N VAL A 417 17.25 -0.91 -16.77
CA VAL A 417 16.19 -0.24 -16.00
C VAL A 417 15.05 0.13 -16.94
N THR A 418 13.82 -0.24 -16.57
CA THR A 418 12.64 0.11 -17.38
C THR A 418 12.23 1.56 -17.13
N ILE A 419 12.18 2.38 -18.18
CA ILE A 419 11.74 3.78 -18.09
C ILE A 419 10.32 3.94 -18.62
N VAL A 420 9.39 4.37 -17.75
CA VAL A 420 8.04 4.75 -18.16
C VAL A 420 8.04 6.20 -18.62
N GLN A 421 8.00 6.39 -19.94
CA GLN A 421 8.11 7.73 -20.53
C GLN A 421 7.02 8.68 -20.01
N PRO A 422 7.39 9.91 -19.60
CA PRO A 422 6.45 10.91 -19.10
C PRO A 422 5.51 11.43 -20.19
N ARG A 423 4.49 12.18 -19.78
CA ARG A 423 3.65 12.96 -20.68
C ARG A 423 4.24 14.36 -20.82
N ILE A 424 4.67 14.73 -22.01
CA ILE A 424 5.19 16.08 -22.28
C ILE A 424 3.99 16.99 -22.60
N ASN A 425 3.67 17.91 -21.69
CA ASN A 425 2.65 18.93 -21.90
C ASN A 425 2.87 20.12 -20.95
N GLU A 426 2.41 21.32 -21.33
CA GLU A 426 2.48 22.55 -20.52
C GLU A 426 3.90 22.85 -19.98
N GLY A 427 4.94 22.62 -20.79
CA GLY A 427 6.32 22.88 -20.38
C GLY A 427 6.84 21.97 -19.27
N ALA A 428 6.21 20.80 -19.06
CA ALA A 428 6.64 19.83 -18.06
C ALA A 428 6.65 18.39 -18.60
N ALA A 429 7.58 17.59 -18.08
CA ALA A 429 7.53 16.14 -18.15
C ALA A 429 6.63 15.66 -17.00
N LYS A 430 5.32 15.62 -17.24
CA LYS A 430 4.32 15.18 -16.26
C LYS A 430 4.42 13.68 -16.06
N ILE A 431 4.17 13.23 -14.83
CA ILE A 431 4.17 11.80 -14.50
C ILE A 431 3.26 11.01 -15.45
N ALA A 432 3.71 9.80 -15.81
CA ALA A 432 2.94 8.87 -16.61
C ALA A 432 1.57 8.59 -15.97
N SER A 433 0.56 8.28 -16.78
CA SER A 433 -0.73 7.88 -16.22
C SER A 433 -0.61 6.59 -15.42
N ILE A 434 -1.54 6.40 -14.49
CA ILE A 434 -1.58 5.20 -13.65
C ILE A 434 -1.76 3.95 -14.53
N GLU A 435 -2.62 4.03 -15.55
CA GLU A 435 -2.86 2.92 -16.49
C GLU A 435 -1.57 2.54 -17.21
N LYS A 436 -0.88 3.51 -17.81
CA LYS A 436 0.41 3.27 -18.48
C LYS A 436 1.41 2.64 -17.52
N THR A 437 1.50 3.16 -16.31
CA THR A 437 2.43 2.65 -15.29
C THR A 437 2.13 1.20 -14.91
N ILE A 438 0.85 0.86 -14.71
CA ILE A 438 0.41 -0.53 -14.44
C ILE A 438 0.73 -1.45 -15.61
N ASP A 439 0.50 -1.00 -16.84
CA ASP A 439 0.75 -1.82 -18.04
C ASP A 439 2.24 -2.15 -18.18
N TYR A 440 3.13 -1.20 -17.89
CA TYR A 440 4.58 -1.45 -17.82
C TYR A 440 4.97 -2.35 -16.64
N ILE A 441 4.34 -2.21 -15.47
CA ILE A 441 4.62 -3.08 -14.31
C ILE A 441 4.25 -4.53 -14.62
N ILE A 442 3.06 -4.77 -15.19
CA ILE A 442 2.62 -6.10 -15.62
C ILE A 442 3.59 -6.65 -16.67
N ARG A 443 4.01 -5.82 -17.63
CA ARG A 443 5.01 -6.18 -18.64
C ARG A 443 6.35 -6.61 -18.05
N CYS A 444 6.90 -5.85 -17.11
CA CYS A 444 8.18 -6.18 -16.46
C CYS A 444 8.10 -7.52 -15.73
N LEU A 445 6.98 -7.76 -15.04
CA LEU A 445 6.71 -8.94 -14.22
C LEU A 445 6.18 -10.14 -15.01
N SER A 446 5.94 -9.98 -16.32
CA SER A 446 5.47 -11.05 -17.19
C SER A 446 6.53 -12.14 -17.33
N THR A 447 6.03 -13.37 -17.26
CA THR A 447 6.77 -14.63 -17.49
C THR A 447 6.32 -15.33 -18.77
N SER A 448 5.48 -14.68 -19.58
CA SER A 448 4.98 -15.21 -20.85
C SER A 448 6.14 -15.50 -21.82
N ILE A 449 6.00 -16.58 -22.59
CA ILE A 449 6.92 -16.94 -23.67
C ILE A 449 6.84 -16.01 -24.87
N LEU A 450 5.84 -15.11 -24.92
CA LEU A 450 5.71 -14.06 -25.93
C LEU A 450 6.60 -12.86 -25.63
N LYS A 451 7.30 -12.85 -24.49
CA LYS A 451 8.21 -11.78 -24.11
C LYS A 451 9.33 -11.64 -25.14
N GLY A 452 9.47 -10.44 -25.69
CA GLY A 452 10.45 -10.12 -26.74
C GLY A 452 10.01 -10.46 -28.17
N ARG A 453 8.95 -11.28 -28.36
CA ARG A 453 8.45 -11.63 -29.70
C ARG A 453 7.67 -10.49 -30.33
N GLY A 454 7.76 -10.37 -31.66
CA GLY A 454 7.02 -9.36 -32.42
C GLY A 454 5.62 -9.83 -32.80
N ILE A 455 4.60 -9.01 -32.49
CA ILE A 455 3.20 -9.26 -32.84
C ILE A 455 2.65 -8.07 -33.63
N LEU A 456 2.19 -8.33 -34.85
CA LEU A 456 1.51 -7.37 -35.70
C LEU A 456 -0.01 -7.61 -35.63
N ILE A 457 -0.79 -6.57 -35.37
CA ILE A 457 -2.24 -6.69 -35.19
C ILE A 457 -2.96 -5.80 -36.20
N LEU A 458 -3.77 -6.41 -37.05
CA LEU A 458 -4.68 -5.68 -37.94
C LEU A 458 -6.04 -5.57 -37.23
N THR A 459 -6.57 -4.35 -37.14
CA THR A 459 -7.88 -4.11 -36.50
C THR A 459 -8.59 -2.88 -37.07
N GLY A 460 -9.88 -2.74 -36.73
CA GLY A 460 -10.74 -1.68 -37.26
C GLY A 460 -11.36 -2.02 -38.61
N PRO A 461 -12.30 -1.19 -39.11
CA PRO A 461 -12.87 -1.34 -40.44
C PRO A 461 -11.97 -0.69 -41.50
N THR A 462 -12.05 -1.14 -42.75
CA THR A 462 -11.54 -0.37 -43.89
C THR A 462 -12.68 0.44 -44.53
N ARG A 463 -12.34 1.53 -45.23
CA ARG A 463 -13.28 2.41 -45.91
C ARG A 463 -12.88 2.63 -47.37
N TYR A 464 -13.89 2.86 -48.20
CA TYR A 464 -13.71 3.45 -49.52
C TYR A 464 -14.72 4.57 -49.73
N ASP A 465 -14.24 5.70 -50.20
CA ASP A 465 -15.09 6.83 -50.53
C ASP A 465 -15.86 6.53 -51.82
N LEU A 466 -17.16 6.82 -51.79
CA LEU A 466 -18.05 6.72 -52.95
C LEU A 466 -18.11 8.08 -53.66
N ASP A 467 -18.14 9.15 -52.88
CA ASP A 467 -18.08 10.56 -53.28
C ASP A 467 -17.35 11.37 -52.18
N PRO A 468 -17.15 12.70 -52.29
CA PRO A 468 -16.45 13.49 -51.26
C PRO A 468 -17.11 13.53 -49.87
N ILE A 469 -18.30 12.95 -49.69
CA ILE A 469 -19.11 13.03 -48.47
C ILE A 469 -19.43 11.64 -47.90
N ARG A 470 -19.50 10.61 -48.74
CA ARG A 470 -20.01 9.28 -48.39
C ARG A 470 -18.95 8.23 -48.65
N TYR A 471 -18.91 7.22 -47.78
CA TYR A 471 -18.05 6.05 -47.92
C TYR A 471 -18.83 4.76 -47.63
N ILE A 472 -18.29 3.63 -48.09
CA ILE A 472 -18.69 2.28 -47.67
C ILE A 472 -17.73 1.76 -46.59
N SER A 473 -18.25 1.08 -45.57
CA SER A 473 -17.49 0.55 -44.43
C SER A 473 -18.21 -0.62 -43.80
N ASN A 474 -17.45 -1.55 -43.20
CA ASN A 474 -18.00 -2.50 -42.24
C ASN A 474 -18.27 -1.85 -40.88
N LYS A 475 -19.24 -2.38 -40.13
CA LYS A 475 -19.57 -1.92 -38.77
C LYS A 475 -18.60 -2.53 -37.75
N ALA A 476 -17.45 -1.89 -37.55
CA ALA A 476 -16.47 -2.34 -36.55
C ALA A 476 -15.86 -1.17 -35.76
N SER A 477 -15.71 -1.35 -34.45
CA SER A 477 -15.13 -0.34 -33.56
C SER A 477 -13.62 -0.47 -33.37
N GLY A 478 -13.04 -1.65 -33.68
CA GLY A 478 -11.65 -1.99 -33.38
C GLY A 478 -11.38 -2.39 -31.91
N ARG A 479 -12.43 -2.46 -31.07
CA ARG A 479 -12.31 -2.69 -29.62
C ARG A 479 -11.65 -4.01 -29.23
N ILE A 480 -11.83 -5.09 -29.99
CA ILE A 480 -11.14 -6.35 -29.72
C ILE A 480 -9.63 -6.24 -29.98
N GLY A 481 -9.22 -5.58 -31.07
CA GLY A 481 -7.81 -5.33 -31.38
C GLY A 481 -7.12 -4.44 -30.34
N TYR A 482 -7.84 -3.48 -29.74
CA TYR A 482 -7.34 -2.73 -28.57
C TYR A 482 -6.93 -3.65 -27.41
N TRP A 483 -7.81 -4.59 -27.05
CA TRP A 483 -7.54 -5.51 -25.96
C TRP A 483 -6.45 -6.53 -26.29
N LEU A 484 -6.41 -7.03 -27.53
CA LEU A 484 -5.34 -7.90 -28.03
C LEU A 484 -3.98 -7.21 -27.95
N ALA A 485 -3.90 -5.96 -28.45
CA ALA A 485 -2.65 -5.20 -28.42
C ALA A 485 -2.19 -4.92 -26.99
N LYS A 486 -3.12 -4.55 -26.11
CA LYS A 486 -2.82 -4.29 -24.70
C LYS A 486 -2.36 -5.54 -23.96
N GLU A 487 -3.03 -6.67 -24.16
CA GLU A 487 -2.67 -7.95 -23.55
C GLU A 487 -1.30 -8.43 -24.04
N ALA A 488 -1.04 -8.39 -25.36
CA ALA A 488 0.26 -8.72 -25.93
C ALA A 488 1.38 -7.83 -25.38
N PHE A 489 1.14 -6.52 -25.26
CA PHE A 489 2.09 -5.60 -24.66
C PHE A 489 2.39 -5.96 -23.20
N GLN A 490 1.35 -6.26 -22.41
CA GLN A 490 1.47 -6.68 -21.01
C GLN A 490 2.19 -8.04 -20.86
N ARG A 491 2.14 -8.90 -21.87
CA ARG A 491 2.89 -10.17 -21.88
C ARG A 491 4.37 -10.01 -22.20
N GLY A 492 4.80 -8.84 -22.66
CA GLY A 492 6.22 -8.59 -22.99
C GLY A 492 6.52 -8.54 -24.49
N SER A 493 5.52 -8.71 -25.36
CA SER A 493 5.72 -8.68 -26.81
C SER A 493 6.03 -7.29 -27.34
N SER A 494 6.76 -7.20 -28.44
CA SER A 494 6.84 -5.98 -29.24
C SER A 494 5.60 -5.91 -30.12
N VAL A 495 4.69 -4.99 -29.83
CA VAL A 495 3.38 -4.94 -30.49
C VAL A 495 3.31 -3.75 -31.41
N LYS A 496 2.81 -3.96 -32.62
CA LYS A 496 2.42 -2.90 -33.53
C LYS A 496 1.02 -3.15 -34.08
N VAL A 497 0.25 -2.07 -34.26
CA VAL A 497 -1.12 -2.15 -34.75
C VAL A 497 -1.22 -1.47 -36.11
N ILE A 498 -1.88 -2.11 -37.06
CA ILE A 498 -2.34 -1.50 -38.30
C ILE A 498 -3.83 -1.27 -38.14
N TYR A 499 -4.24 -0.01 -38.13
CA TYR A 499 -5.55 0.38 -37.66
C TYR A 499 -6.35 1.12 -38.73
N GLY A 500 -7.46 0.51 -39.13
CA GLY A 500 -8.48 1.19 -39.92
C GLY A 500 -9.28 2.22 -39.11
N PRO A 501 -10.11 3.07 -39.74
CA PRO A 501 -10.88 4.15 -39.09
C PRO A 501 -11.99 3.65 -38.14
N GLY A 502 -11.60 3.10 -36.99
CA GLY A 502 -12.46 2.66 -35.90
C GLY A 502 -12.74 3.77 -34.87
N THR A 503 -13.22 3.38 -33.69
CA THR A 503 -13.67 4.33 -32.65
C THR A 503 -12.84 4.27 -31.36
N VAL A 504 -11.83 3.40 -31.28
CA VAL A 504 -10.96 3.26 -30.10
C VAL A 504 -9.66 4.04 -30.26
N SER A 505 -9.09 4.49 -29.15
CA SER A 505 -7.76 5.09 -29.10
C SER A 505 -6.78 4.14 -28.41
N PHE A 506 -5.68 3.83 -29.08
CA PHE A 506 -4.64 2.98 -28.51
C PHE A 506 -3.79 3.75 -27.49
N PRO A 507 -3.22 3.07 -26.48
CA PRO A 507 -2.27 3.70 -25.58
C PRO A 507 -1.03 4.18 -26.34
N SER A 508 -0.47 5.34 -25.99
CA SER A 508 0.64 5.95 -26.74
C SER A 508 1.95 5.16 -26.75
N TYR A 509 2.05 4.10 -25.96
CA TYR A 509 3.20 3.19 -25.94
C TYR A 509 3.01 1.95 -26.83
N ILE A 510 1.87 1.84 -27.52
CA ILE A 510 1.61 0.85 -28.58
C ILE A 510 1.62 1.61 -29.91
N PRO A 511 2.65 1.42 -30.76
CA PRO A 511 2.72 2.04 -32.07
C PRO A 511 1.53 1.64 -32.96
N VAL A 512 0.99 2.61 -33.68
CA VAL A 512 -0.13 2.44 -34.61
C VAL A 512 0.22 3.04 -35.97
N ASP A 513 0.04 2.27 -37.03
CA ASP A 513 -0.02 2.76 -38.41
C ASP A 513 -1.50 2.89 -38.78
N GLU A 514 -1.98 4.13 -38.97
CA GLU A 514 -3.34 4.39 -39.40
C GLU A 514 -3.47 4.18 -40.92
N VAL A 515 -4.52 3.49 -41.34
CA VAL A 515 -4.81 3.17 -42.74
C VAL A 515 -6.29 3.41 -43.02
N TYR A 516 -6.64 3.68 -44.28
CA TYR A 516 -8.01 3.94 -44.69
C TYR A 516 -8.59 2.81 -45.53
N THR A 517 -7.87 2.40 -46.58
CA THR A 517 -8.32 1.40 -47.57
C THR A 517 -7.76 -0.01 -47.31
N VAL A 518 -8.28 -1.03 -48.02
CA VAL A 518 -7.73 -2.39 -47.95
C VAL A 518 -6.32 -2.45 -48.52
N GLU A 519 -6.04 -1.72 -49.60
CA GLU A 519 -4.71 -1.64 -50.20
C GLU A 519 -3.69 -0.98 -49.27
N GLU A 520 -4.07 0.10 -48.58
CA GLU A 520 -3.21 0.71 -47.56
C GLU A 520 -2.93 -0.25 -46.41
N MET A 521 -3.94 -0.97 -45.93
CA MET A 521 -3.77 -1.99 -44.88
C MET A 521 -2.84 -3.11 -45.34
N LEU A 522 -3.00 -3.61 -46.57
CA LEU A 522 -2.13 -4.63 -47.17
C LEU A 522 -0.69 -4.12 -47.27
N ASN A 523 -0.49 -2.94 -47.86
CA ASN A 523 0.83 -2.34 -48.05
C ASN A 523 1.54 -2.08 -46.71
N ALA A 524 0.81 -1.56 -45.71
CA ALA A 524 1.36 -1.38 -44.37
C ALA A 524 1.74 -2.73 -43.72
N THR A 525 0.95 -3.78 -43.95
CA THR A 525 1.22 -5.12 -43.41
C THR A 525 2.49 -5.69 -44.03
N LEU A 526 2.58 -5.71 -45.37
CA LEU A 526 3.75 -6.18 -46.10
C LEU A 526 5.01 -5.42 -45.67
N LYS A 527 4.97 -4.08 -45.68
CA LYS A 527 6.09 -3.24 -45.27
C LYS A 527 6.58 -3.58 -43.85
N ASN A 528 5.67 -3.78 -42.89
CA ASN A 528 6.05 -4.11 -41.53
C ASN A 528 6.63 -5.53 -41.42
N LEU A 529 6.09 -6.51 -42.14
CA LEU A 529 6.63 -7.88 -42.14
C LEU A 529 8.00 -7.98 -42.85
N GLU A 530 8.25 -7.17 -43.88
CA GLU A 530 9.53 -7.12 -44.58
C GLU A 530 10.63 -6.43 -43.76
N THR A 531 10.28 -5.35 -43.05
CA THR A 531 11.26 -4.49 -42.38
C THR A 531 11.40 -4.74 -40.89
N GLY A 532 10.41 -5.40 -40.29
CA GLY A 532 10.34 -5.66 -38.85
C GLY A 532 10.56 -7.13 -38.51
N ASN A 533 10.80 -7.39 -37.23
CA ASN A 533 10.86 -8.75 -36.69
C ASN A 533 9.50 -9.09 -36.07
N TYR A 534 8.58 -9.64 -36.88
CA TYR A 534 7.26 -10.08 -36.45
C TYR A 534 7.08 -11.57 -36.72
N GLU A 535 6.76 -12.32 -35.67
CA GLU A 535 6.58 -13.77 -35.75
C GLU A 535 5.10 -14.16 -35.78
N ILE A 536 4.22 -13.24 -35.36
CA ILE A 536 2.79 -13.48 -35.20
C ILE A 536 2.02 -12.33 -35.85
N VAL A 537 0.97 -12.68 -36.61
CA VAL A 537 0.02 -11.72 -37.17
C VAL A 537 -1.40 -12.06 -36.74
N ILE A 538 -2.10 -11.07 -36.16
CA ILE A 538 -3.49 -11.22 -35.70
C ILE A 538 -4.42 -10.42 -36.60
N PHE A 539 -5.30 -11.12 -37.31
CA PHE A 539 -6.26 -10.56 -38.26
C PHE A 539 -7.63 -10.34 -37.59
N SER A 540 -7.76 -9.26 -36.83
CA SER A 540 -9.01 -8.88 -36.15
C SER A 540 -9.77 -7.73 -36.85
N ALA A 541 -9.29 -7.29 -38.02
CA ALA A 541 -9.88 -6.21 -38.79
C ALA A 541 -11.15 -6.64 -39.53
N ALA A 542 -12.11 -5.72 -39.64
CA ALA A 542 -13.31 -5.92 -40.45
C ALA A 542 -13.06 -5.37 -41.87
N ILE A 543 -12.27 -6.11 -42.63
CA ILE A 543 -11.82 -5.75 -43.98
C ILE A 543 -13.01 -5.84 -44.95
N LEU A 544 -13.17 -4.85 -45.83
CA LEU A 544 -14.18 -4.88 -46.88
C LEU A 544 -13.81 -5.90 -47.95
N ASP A 545 -14.75 -6.77 -48.32
CA ASP A 545 -14.59 -7.72 -49.44
C ASP A 545 -14.73 -7.07 -50.82
N PHE A 546 -15.34 -5.88 -50.85
CA PHE A 546 -15.63 -5.15 -52.07
C PHE A 546 -15.31 -3.66 -51.92
N LYS A 547 -14.88 -3.04 -53.01
CA LYS A 547 -14.63 -1.61 -53.15
C LYS A 547 -15.42 -1.01 -54.33
N PRO A 548 -15.77 0.28 -54.30
CA PRO A 548 -16.33 0.93 -55.47
C PRO A 548 -15.38 0.81 -56.66
N SER A 549 -15.91 0.43 -57.83
CA SER A 549 -15.13 0.33 -59.06
C SER A 549 -14.63 1.70 -59.53
N GLU A 550 -15.34 2.77 -59.18
CA GLU A 550 -15.06 4.15 -59.57
C GLU A 550 -15.37 5.09 -58.40
N TYR A 551 -14.53 6.10 -58.20
CA TYR A 551 -14.78 7.22 -57.27
C TYR A 551 -15.47 8.36 -58.02
N VAL A 552 -16.55 8.90 -57.46
CA VAL A 552 -17.27 10.05 -58.04
C VAL A 552 -16.70 11.35 -57.45
N ALA A 553 -16.08 12.19 -58.27
CA ALA A 553 -15.41 13.41 -57.80
C ALA A 553 -16.36 14.47 -57.21
N GLU A 554 -17.65 14.44 -57.58
CA GLU A 554 -18.67 15.36 -57.09
C GLU A 554 -19.70 14.65 -56.20
N LYS A 555 -20.27 15.39 -55.24
CA LYS A 555 -21.38 14.89 -54.42
C LYS A 555 -22.54 14.46 -55.30
N VAL A 556 -22.94 13.19 -55.20
CA VAL A 556 -24.15 12.73 -55.88
C VAL A 556 -25.37 13.39 -55.24
N LYS A 557 -26.11 14.18 -56.04
CA LYS A 557 -27.26 14.98 -55.61
C LYS A 557 -28.29 14.13 -54.87
N SER A 558 -28.80 14.63 -53.75
CA SER A 558 -29.90 13.99 -53.04
C SER A 558 -31.14 13.90 -53.92
N GLY A 559 -31.83 12.76 -53.91
CA GLY A 559 -33.06 12.53 -54.70
C GLY A 559 -32.84 11.91 -56.08
N SER A 560 -31.59 11.73 -56.54
CA SER A 560 -31.31 10.97 -57.76
C SER A 560 -31.18 9.46 -57.48
N LYS A 561 -31.52 8.64 -58.48
CA LYS A 561 -31.19 7.22 -58.46
C LYS A 561 -29.69 7.06 -58.70
N TRP A 562 -28.98 6.46 -57.75
CA TRP A 562 -27.55 6.21 -57.83
C TRP A 562 -27.27 4.71 -57.81
N THR A 563 -26.45 4.25 -58.76
CA THR A 563 -25.98 2.86 -58.81
C THR A 563 -24.48 2.85 -58.56
N VAL A 564 -24.06 2.15 -57.51
CA VAL A 564 -22.64 1.95 -57.16
C VAL A 564 -22.22 0.57 -57.65
N LYS A 565 -21.24 0.50 -58.56
CA LYS A 565 -20.62 -0.75 -58.98
C LYS A 565 -19.49 -1.11 -58.02
N LEU A 566 -19.44 -2.37 -57.61
CA LEU A 566 -18.45 -2.87 -56.67
C LEU A 566 -17.53 -3.89 -57.37
N SER A 567 -16.26 -3.89 -56.98
CA SER A 567 -15.23 -4.83 -57.41
C SER A 567 -14.58 -5.48 -56.19
N SER A 568 -14.12 -6.73 -56.31
CA SER A 568 -13.52 -7.46 -55.19
C SER A 568 -12.20 -6.84 -54.75
N THR A 569 -11.93 -6.90 -53.46
CA THR A 569 -10.65 -6.48 -52.85
C THR A 569 -9.70 -7.68 -52.69
N PRO A 570 -8.38 -7.43 -52.55
CA PRO A 570 -7.45 -8.50 -52.21
C PRO A 570 -7.71 -9.05 -50.79
N LYS A 571 -7.52 -10.36 -50.62
CA LYS A 571 -7.67 -11.03 -49.32
C LYS A 571 -6.35 -10.99 -48.56
N ILE A 572 -6.19 -9.99 -47.68
CA ILE A 572 -4.92 -9.73 -46.97
C ILE A 572 -4.38 -10.98 -46.29
N ILE A 573 -5.22 -11.73 -45.55
CA ILE A 573 -4.78 -12.93 -44.83
C ILE A 573 -4.21 -14.01 -45.76
N GLU A 574 -4.77 -14.16 -46.97
CA GLU A 574 -4.30 -15.13 -47.98
C GLU A 574 -2.98 -14.69 -48.63
N GLU A 575 -2.82 -13.38 -48.86
CA GLU A 575 -1.55 -12.85 -49.37
C GLU A 575 -0.45 -13.05 -48.31
N ILE A 576 -0.73 -12.76 -47.04
CA ILE A 576 0.26 -12.94 -45.96
C ILE A 576 0.59 -14.42 -45.75
N SER A 577 -0.40 -15.32 -45.73
CA SER A 577 -0.13 -16.76 -45.59
C SER A 577 0.71 -17.31 -46.74
N ARG A 578 0.55 -16.77 -47.95
CA ARG A 578 1.33 -17.17 -49.13
C ARG A 578 2.78 -16.67 -49.08
N PHE A 579 2.98 -15.39 -48.77
CA PHE A 579 4.31 -14.76 -48.85
C PHE A 579 5.14 -14.88 -47.57
N PHE A 580 4.49 -15.08 -46.41
CA PHE A 580 5.13 -15.13 -45.10
C PHE A 580 4.76 -16.41 -44.36
N SER A 581 4.97 -17.57 -44.96
CA SER A 581 4.62 -18.88 -44.37
C SER A 581 5.29 -19.20 -43.03
N HIS A 582 6.29 -18.43 -42.62
CA HIS A 582 6.95 -18.55 -41.32
C HIS A 582 6.19 -17.85 -40.18
N VAL A 583 5.28 -16.91 -40.47
CA VAL A 583 4.52 -16.21 -39.43
C VAL A 583 3.36 -17.05 -38.93
N LYS A 584 3.08 -16.98 -37.63
CA LYS A 584 1.91 -17.61 -37.03
C LYS A 584 0.70 -16.71 -37.20
N ILE A 585 -0.36 -17.27 -37.78
CA ILE A 585 -1.58 -16.53 -38.12
C ILE A 585 -2.67 -16.82 -37.09
N VAL A 586 -3.25 -15.75 -36.55
CA VAL A 586 -4.49 -15.78 -35.77
C VAL A 586 -5.59 -15.09 -36.59
N GLY A 587 -6.51 -15.88 -37.14
CA GLY A 587 -7.63 -15.40 -37.96
C GLY A 587 -8.91 -15.17 -37.16
N PHE A 588 -9.80 -14.32 -37.67
CA PHE A 588 -11.16 -14.18 -37.17
C PHE A 588 -12.16 -14.52 -38.28
N LYS A 589 -13.17 -15.32 -37.95
CA LYS A 589 -14.31 -15.64 -38.83
C LYS A 589 -15.59 -15.14 -38.20
N LEU A 590 -16.21 -14.14 -38.82
CA LEU A 590 -17.49 -13.56 -38.40
C LEU A 590 -18.60 -14.02 -39.34
N GLU A 591 -19.65 -14.62 -38.79
CA GLU A 591 -20.88 -14.97 -39.51
C GLU A 591 -22.08 -14.24 -38.90
N TYR A 592 -23.24 -14.30 -39.58
CA TYR A 592 -24.48 -13.70 -39.10
C TYR A 592 -25.60 -14.73 -39.05
N ASN A 593 -26.13 -14.96 -37.84
CA ASN A 593 -27.31 -15.78 -37.58
C ASN A 593 -27.18 -17.22 -38.14
N VAL A 594 -26.09 -17.90 -37.77
CA VAL A 594 -25.77 -19.27 -38.18
C VAL A 594 -25.73 -20.21 -36.96
N SER A 595 -25.91 -21.51 -37.20
CA SER A 595 -25.73 -22.51 -36.13
C SER A 595 -24.27 -22.63 -35.72
N LYS A 596 -24.03 -23.12 -34.49
CA LYS A 596 -22.69 -23.37 -33.94
C LYS A 596 -21.87 -24.30 -34.85
N GLU A 597 -22.49 -25.35 -35.38
CA GLU A 597 -21.84 -26.34 -36.24
C GLU A 597 -21.35 -25.70 -37.53
N LYS A 598 -22.22 -24.94 -38.21
CA LYS A 598 -21.88 -24.25 -39.45
C LYS A 598 -20.75 -23.22 -39.25
N LEU A 599 -20.79 -22.49 -38.12
CA LEU A 599 -19.75 -21.52 -37.77
C LEU A 599 -18.39 -22.20 -37.57
N ILE A 600 -18.37 -23.33 -36.86
CA ILE A 600 -17.15 -24.13 -36.64
C ILE A 600 -16.62 -24.70 -37.95
N ASP A 601 -17.48 -25.25 -38.82
CA ASP A 601 -17.07 -25.81 -40.11
C ASP A 601 -16.44 -24.75 -41.01
N GLU A 602 -17.02 -23.55 -41.05
CA GLU A 602 -16.48 -22.44 -41.82
C GLU A 602 -15.13 -21.95 -41.29
N ALA A 603 -14.98 -21.91 -39.96
CA ALA A 603 -13.70 -21.55 -39.34
C ALA A 603 -12.61 -22.60 -39.58
N LYS A 604 -12.95 -23.91 -39.59
CA LYS A 604 -12.03 -24.99 -39.98
C LYS A 604 -11.61 -24.88 -41.44
N ARG A 605 -12.54 -24.56 -42.35
CA ARG A 605 -12.22 -24.30 -43.77
C ARG A 605 -11.24 -23.14 -43.91
N GLU A 606 -11.49 -22.02 -43.22
CA GLU A 606 -10.59 -20.87 -43.25
C GLU A 606 -9.21 -21.21 -42.70
N MET A 607 -9.15 -21.94 -41.58
CA MET A 607 -7.90 -22.41 -40.97
C MET A 607 -7.04 -23.19 -41.95
N SER A 608 -7.61 -24.21 -42.61
CA SER A 608 -6.86 -25.03 -43.59
C SER A 608 -6.45 -24.23 -44.82
N LYS A 609 -7.23 -23.20 -45.20
CA LYS A 609 -6.94 -22.38 -46.38
C LYS A 609 -5.71 -21.49 -46.19
N VAL A 610 -5.54 -20.91 -45.00
CA VAL A 610 -4.48 -19.92 -44.71
C VAL A 610 -3.40 -20.46 -43.75
N ASP A 611 -3.43 -21.75 -43.45
CA ASP A 611 -2.56 -22.41 -42.45
C ASP A 611 -2.55 -21.66 -41.11
N ALA A 612 -3.75 -21.28 -40.63
CA ALA A 612 -3.88 -20.51 -39.40
C ALA A 612 -3.52 -21.35 -38.18
N THR A 613 -2.76 -20.77 -37.25
CA THR A 613 -2.48 -21.37 -35.95
C THR A 613 -3.74 -21.40 -35.09
N ILE A 614 -4.54 -20.32 -35.14
CA ILE A 614 -5.80 -20.17 -34.42
C ILE A 614 -6.81 -19.48 -35.34
N VAL A 615 -8.07 -19.94 -35.32
CA VAL A 615 -9.20 -19.20 -35.87
C VAL A 615 -10.23 -18.94 -34.77
N VAL A 616 -10.59 -17.67 -34.60
CA VAL A 616 -11.64 -17.22 -33.68
C VAL A 616 -12.94 -17.10 -34.45
N ALA A 617 -13.88 -18.02 -34.22
CA ALA A 617 -15.16 -18.05 -34.87
C ALA A 617 -16.24 -17.39 -33.99
N ASN A 618 -17.00 -16.46 -34.54
CA ASN A 618 -18.01 -15.70 -33.78
C ASN A 618 -19.23 -15.36 -34.64
N ASP A 619 -20.42 -15.39 -34.05
CA ASP A 619 -21.66 -14.91 -34.68
C ASP A 619 -21.96 -13.48 -34.20
N LEU A 620 -22.19 -12.57 -35.15
CA LEU A 620 -22.49 -11.17 -34.88
C LEU A 620 -23.65 -10.96 -33.89
N VAL A 621 -24.66 -11.85 -33.85
CA VAL A 621 -25.80 -11.71 -32.92
C VAL A 621 -25.42 -11.93 -31.45
N GLU A 622 -24.30 -12.63 -31.20
CA GLU A 622 -23.79 -12.90 -29.86
C GLU A 622 -22.74 -11.87 -29.41
N ILE A 623 -22.36 -10.93 -30.29
CA ILE A 623 -21.41 -9.86 -29.97
C ILE A 623 -22.17 -8.64 -29.45
N LYS A 624 -21.87 -8.26 -28.20
CA LYS A 624 -22.37 -7.03 -27.59
C LYS A 624 -21.24 -6.01 -27.46
N GLU A 625 -21.55 -4.87 -26.86
CA GLU A 625 -20.60 -3.77 -26.74
C GLU A 625 -19.28 -4.21 -26.09
N ASP A 626 -19.32 -4.78 -24.87
CA ASP A 626 -18.14 -5.26 -24.14
C ASP A 626 -18.08 -6.77 -23.94
N ARG A 627 -19.15 -7.50 -24.28
CA ARG A 627 -19.17 -8.97 -24.26
C ARG A 627 -19.01 -9.55 -25.64
N HIS A 628 -18.32 -10.68 -25.73
CA HIS A 628 -18.04 -11.35 -26.99
C HIS A 628 -18.04 -12.85 -26.74
N LYS A 629 -19.02 -13.56 -27.30
CA LYS A 629 -19.02 -15.02 -27.34
C LYS A 629 -18.32 -15.49 -28.62
N ALA A 630 -17.41 -16.45 -28.48
CA ALA A 630 -16.59 -16.95 -29.57
C ALA A 630 -16.17 -18.41 -29.35
N TYR A 631 -15.82 -19.09 -30.42
CA TYR A 631 -15.22 -20.43 -30.43
C TYR A 631 -13.80 -20.31 -30.96
N LEU A 632 -12.82 -20.63 -30.13
CA LEU A 632 -11.41 -20.63 -30.50
C LEU A 632 -11.05 -22.02 -30.98
N ILE A 633 -10.57 -22.12 -32.20
CA ILE A 633 -10.15 -23.37 -32.84
C ILE A 633 -8.65 -23.28 -33.05
N ASP A 634 -7.90 -24.32 -32.69
CA ASP A 634 -6.46 -24.41 -32.94
C ASP A 634 -6.10 -25.47 -33.99
N GLY A 635 -4.82 -25.53 -34.36
CA GLY A 635 -4.29 -26.45 -35.37
C GLY A 635 -4.40 -27.94 -35.02
N SER A 636 -4.66 -28.29 -33.76
CA SER A 636 -4.94 -29.68 -33.36
C SER A 636 -6.41 -30.08 -33.60
N GLY A 637 -7.27 -29.09 -33.87
CA GLY A 637 -8.71 -29.26 -34.00
C GLY A 637 -9.46 -29.15 -32.66
N GLU A 638 -8.78 -28.81 -31.56
CA GLU A 638 -9.43 -28.52 -30.28
C GLU A 638 -10.29 -27.26 -30.40
N ILE A 639 -11.47 -27.29 -29.78
CA ILE A 639 -12.42 -26.19 -29.80
C ILE A 639 -12.70 -25.74 -28.37
N LYS A 640 -12.36 -24.49 -28.08
CA LYS A 640 -12.64 -23.84 -26.80
C LYS A 640 -13.74 -22.82 -26.96
N GLU A 641 -14.85 -23.02 -26.24
CA GLU A 641 -15.93 -22.04 -26.16
C GLU A 641 -15.59 -20.96 -25.12
N PHE A 642 -15.87 -19.70 -25.46
CA PHE A 642 -15.69 -18.53 -24.60
C PHE A 642 -16.93 -17.65 -24.62
N ASP A 643 -17.40 -17.20 -23.46
CA ASP A 643 -18.41 -16.15 -23.31
C ASP A 643 -18.06 -15.22 -22.13
N GLY A 644 -17.63 -14.00 -22.44
CA GLY A 644 -17.16 -13.06 -21.43
C GLY A 644 -16.82 -11.69 -22.02
N HIS A 645 -16.00 -10.93 -21.31
CA HIS A 645 -15.58 -9.61 -21.77
C HIS A 645 -14.55 -9.68 -22.90
N LYS A 646 -14.53 -8.69 -23.80
CA LYS A 646 -13.53 -8.61 -24.89
C LYS A 646 -12.08 -8.61 -24.37
N SER A 647 -11.83 -8.07 -23.18
CA SER A 647 -10.51 -8.13 -22.53
C SER A 647 -10.11 -9.54 -22.10
N GLU A 648 -11.09 -10.36 -21.70
CA GLU A 648 -10.87 -11.75 -21.31
C GLU A 648 -10.71 -12.62 -22.56
N LEU A 649 -11.49 -12.37 -23.63
CA LEU A 649 -11.29 -13.05 -24.91
C LEU A 649 -9.87 -12.82 -25.46
N ALA A 650 -9.37 -11.59 -25.39
CA ALA A 650 -7.99 -11.28 -25.81
C ALA A 650 -6.94 -12.07 -25.01
N LYS A 651 -7.17 -12.26 -23.70
CA LYS A 651 -6.34 -13.12 -22.86
C LYS A 651 -6.43 -14.58 -23.30
N GLU A 652 -7.63 -15.11 -23.51
CA GLU A 652 -7.81 -16.51 -23.91
C GLU A 652 -7.19 -16.83 -25.27
N ILE A 653 -7.28 -15.90 -26.23
CA ILE A 653 -6.62 -16.02 -27.55
C ILE A 653 -5.10 -16.12 -27.38
N LEU A 654 -4.50 -15.24 -26.55
CA LEU A 654 -3.06 -15.25 -26.35
C LEU A 654 -2.59 -16.41 -25.47
N ASP A 655 -3.42 -16.91 -24.54
CA ASP A 655 -3.15 -18.15 -23.81
C ASP A 655 -3.09 -19.35 -24.74
N LEU A 656 -4.08 -19.47 -25.65
CA LEU A 656 -4.10 -20.54 -26.64
C LEU A 656 -2.91 -20.44 -27.61
N LEU A 657 -2.53 -19.21 -27.99
CA LEU A 657 -1.36 -18.97 -28.83
C LEU A 657 -0.07 -19.45 -28.15
N GLU A 658 0.10 -19.17 -26.85
CA GLU A 658 1.27 -19.65 -26.10
C GLU A 658 1.33 -21.18 -26.06
N LEU A 659 0.20 -21.86 -25.81
CA LEU A 659 0.16 -23.33 -25.82
C LEU A 659 0.59 -23.92 -27.17
N ASN A 660 0.14 -23.31 -28.28
CA ASN A 660 0.52 -23.73 -29.62
C ASN A 660 1.99 -23.45 -29.94
N LEU A 661 2.62 -22.46 -29.31
CA LEU A 661 4.04 -22.15 -29.48
C LEU A 661 4.97 -23.02 -28.61
N ILE A 662 4.46 -23.66 -27.55
CA ILE A 662 5.22 -24.61 -26.70
C ILE A 662 5.21 -26.02 -27.32
N SER A 663 4.16 -26.35 -28.06
CA SER A 663 3.93 -27.68 -28.63
C SER A 663 4.67 -27.93 -29.95
N VAL A 664 5.45 -26.94 -30.41
CA VAL A 664 6.30 -26.94 -31.62
C VAL A 664 7.74 -26.76 -31.15
#